data_AF-A0A812N8V8-F1
#
_entry.id   AF-A0A812N8V8-F1
#
_cell.length_a   1.000
_cell.length_b   1.000
_cell.length_c   1.000
_cell.angle_alpha   90.00
_cell.angle_beta   90.00
_cell.angle_gamma   90.00
#
_symmetry.space_group_name_H-M   'P 1'
#
loop_
_entity.id
_entity.type
_entity.pdbx_description
1 polymer ?
#
loop_
_entity_poly.entity_id
_entity_poly.type
_entity_poly.pdbx_seq_one_letter_code
_entity_poly.pdbx_strand_id
1 'polypeptide(L)'
;MPIALPLIALLPSNRLILVPPLLPAFEKMHRPPIIGARSSACHQGHDVERAPIEPAADPSLAEQEKDEEVLKAAMVSGNEAILRLAMTDAMQHKVNPEARGMRQRSGGACAPKFSQVLHSALQALWAAELGRAPPGVSKPFLKAMGQRSGQFSPPQRQAVHATAGFDCRDGAKPLGLQVCRRCDSLFKELQNPEQFPDVDNQLEHLCREARQSDEAVLRQSVFGLMEPQDIKLFLCAPDNKLWHEIIGQTEKFVRDLDDDDKFRAPLDSVEEMTPSSKDDRLQNLKPIVMDHTVREPATNTPFGHTGYMKYLTLQIIRKMFFKDIAITGLYYKDSYTPENQILEELRDRNDSMEGLVAMFGPGEEDRKAGMAAIKDFKIPNAFLDLTLKASVRFAASDFVQSILEAVADLDRIFTDMGLPGDPWRSDEELGGEHGKAGMGEISLNLVDLMEFLDLKTDGTMNPERKAAAERAFQTWKADEAFQRRVVAILTEEGRGCANYIDYGTLVEWLRKFFPETEHYRILVHAHGGSGNTQDAASVESVLKGGNGVWAAVIPQAAQQGHNSSLVFLDNMLSLGNKNVLEDFWLHQAAQCARHCYYLNFNTHHIPDDCPIWGARGKQLTHSAFCTVTGEEWRRKSSDYYDIWSDDMRVAFAQVGQSKLSKAIVQLRAERRNQGSFRVSPLVSDLDVWKKRLDEARVLQGRERAGDFYKQIRSLAFALMNANIRANFDEAHTLKELARIVRDRKQRKEHVPEITNYEKAKQHQGQFE
;
A
#
# COMPACT_ATOMS: atom_id res chain seq x y z
N MET A 1 -70.81 -8.93 -14.20
CA MET A 1 -71.35 -8.15 -13.07
C MET A 1 -70.95 -8.85 -11.77
N PRO A 2 -70.57 -8.13 -10.69
CA PRO A 2 -69.70 -6.94 -10.60
C PRO A 2 -68.52 -7.22 -9.63
N ILE A 3 -67.28 -6.81 -9.91
CA ILE A 3 -66.64 -5.50 -9.58
C ILE A 3 -66.95 -4.99 -8.17
N ALA A 4 -65.93 -4.99 -7.30
CA ALA A 4 -65.91 -4.27 -6.03
C ALA A 4 -64.57 -3.52 -5.88
N LEU A 5 -64.63 -2.21 -6.11
CA LEU A 5 -63.86 -1.14 -5.46
C LEU A 5 -64.84 -0.48 -4.47
N PRO A 6 -64.44 0.03 -3.29
CA PRO A 6 -63.92 1.41 -3.23
C PRO A 6 -63.02 1.77 -2.03
N LEU A 7 -62.16 2.79 -2.15
CA LEU A 7 -62.27 4.09 -1.44
C LEU A 7 -61.06 4.97 -1.77
N ILE A 8 -61.29 6.03 -2.54
CA ILE A 8 -60.38 7.17 -2.69
C ILE A 8 -60.90 8.27 -1.75
N ALA A 9 -60.05 8.73 -0.83
CA ALA A 9 -60.29 9.93 -0.04
C ALA A 9 -59.72 11.13 -0.79
N LEU A 10 -60.60 12.10 -1.10
CA LEU A 10 -60.27 13.44 -1.59
C LEU A 10 -60.05 14.38 -0.40
N LEU A 11 -58.96 15.13 -0.38
CA LEU A 11 -58.83 16.47 0.22
C LEU A 11 -57.56 17.17 -0.34
N PRO A 12 -57.44 18.53 -0.28
CA PRO A 12 -57.28 19.33 -1.47
C PRO A 12 -55.89 19.96 -1.70
N SER A 13 -55.72 20.33 -2.96
CA SER A 13 -54.73 21.20 -3.59
C SER A 13 -54.19 22.38 -2.77
N ASN A 14 -52.86 22.56 -2.78
CA ASN A 14 -52.19 23.77 -3.28
C ASN A 14 -50.66 23.63 -3.13
N ARG A 15 -49.92 23.44 -4.23
CA ARG A 15 -48.60 24.06 -4.50
C ARG A 15 -48.09 23.71 -5.90
N LEU A 16 -47.49 24.74 -6.51
CA LEU A 16 -47.08 24.87 -7.91
C LEU A 16 -46.21 23.70 -8.41
N ILE A 17 -46.53 23.20 -9.61
CA ILE A 17 -45.62 22.43 -10.46
C ILE A 17 -45.02 23.42 -11.48
N LEU A 18 -43.71 23.63 -11.38
CA LEU A 18 -42.91 24.28 -12.42
C LEU A 18 -42.67 23.28 -13.55
N VAL A 19 -43.25 23.56 -14.72
CA VAL A 19 -43.03 22.83 -15.96
C VAL A 19 -41.75 23.37 -16.63
N PRO A 20 -40.73 22.55 -16.92
CA PRO A 20 -39.62 22.98 -17.77
C PRO A 20 -40.01 22.87 -19.27
N PRO A 21 -39.51 23.77 -20.12
CA PRO A 21 -39.92 23.82 -21.51
C PRO A 21 -39.29 22.70 -22.35
N LEU A 22 -40.10 22.23 -23.31
CA LEU A 22 -39.71 21.45 -24.48
C LEU A 22 -38.53 22.11 -25.21
N LEU A 23 -37.46 21.34 -25.47
CA LEU A 23 -36.39 21.70 -26.41
C LEU A 23 -36.50 20.83 -27.68
N PRO A 24 -36.13 21.39 -28.85
CA PRO A 24 -36.36 20.78 -30.15
C PRO A 24 -35.26 19.80 -30.55
N ALA A 25 -35.65 18.92 -31.48
CA ALA A 25 -34.80 18.01 -32.23
C ALA A 25 -33.58 18.72 -32.84
N PHE A 26 -32.40 18.11 -32.70
CA PHE A 26 -31.21 18.46 -33.47
C PHE A 26 -30.84 17.34 -34.44
N GLU A 27 -30.74 17.73 -35.70
CA GLU A 27 -30.34 16.93 -36.84
C GLU A 27 -28.86 16.52 -36.80
N LYS A 28 -28.62 15.41 -37.51
CA LYS A 28 -27.33 14.80 -37.86
C LYS A 28 -26.30 15.85 -38.32
N MET A 29 -25.14 15.88 -37.66
CA MET A 29 -23.90 16.36 -38.27
C MET A 29 -22.88 15.22 -38.38
N HIS A 30 -22.52 14.92 -39.63
CA HIS A 30 -21.41 14.07 -40.02
C HIS A 30 -20.08 14.61 -39.47
N ARG A 31 -19.27 13.74 -38.85
CA ARG A 31 -17.84 14.01 -38.60
C ARG A 31 -17.00 13.47 -39.76
N PRO A 32 -15.98 14.20 -40.26
CA PRO A 32 -15.01 13.66 -41.21
C PRO A 32 -13.86 12.91 -40.47
N PRO A 33 -13.08 12.09 -41.18
CA PRO A 33 -12.07 11.22 -40.57
C PRO A 33 -10.79 11.99 -40.22
N ILE A 34 -10.17 11.61 -39.11
CA ILE A 34 -8.83 12.08 -38.72
C ILE A 34 -7.79 11.19 -39.42
N ILE A 35 -7.05 11.80 -40.36
CA ILE A 35 -5.82 11.25 -40.94
C ILE A 35 -4.65 11.69 -40.07
N GLY A 36 -3.77 10.75 -39.74
CA GLY A 36 -2.56 11.00 -38.97
C GLY A 36 -1.48 11.74 -39.76
N ALA A 37 -0.65 12.51 -39.04
CA ALA A 37 0.64 12.94 -39.53
C ALA A 37 1.62 13.10 -38.36
N ARG A 38 2.75 12.40 -38.47
CA ARG A 38 3.99 12.65 -37.72
C ARG A 38 4.54 14.02 -38.12
N SER A 39 5.11 14.78 -37.20
CA SER A 39 6.12 15.78 -37.55
C SER A 39 7.21 15.92 -36.49
N SER A 40 8.42 16.06 -37.01
CA SER A 40 9.71 16.19 -36.36
C SER A 40 10.15 17.67 -36.31
N ALA A 41 10.85 18.02 -35.23
CA ALA A 41 11.92 19.03 -35.10
C ALA A 41 11.73 20.47 -35.65
N CYS A 42 11.93 21.47 -34.77
CA CYS A 42 13.01 22.47 -34.90
C CYS A 42 13.08 23.41 -33.68
N HIS A 43 14.29 23.61 -33.17
CA HIS A 43 14.68 24.63 -32.20
C HIS A 43 15.24 25.85 -32.94
N GLN A 44 14.81 27.06 -32.58
CA GLN A 44 15.61 28.29 -32.72
C GLN A 44 15.32 29.22 -31.54
N GLY A 45 16.39 29.72 -30.91
CA GLY A 45 16.36 30.66 -29.80
C GLY A 45 16.54 32.10 -30.24
N HIS A 46 16.22 33.03 -29.33
CA HIS A 46 16.56 34.44 -29.44
C HIS A 46 17.06 34.97 -28.09
N ASP A 47 18.25 35.56 -28.11
CA ASP A 47 18.87 36.33 -27.04
C ASP A 47 18.41 37.80 -27.10
N VAL A 48 18.27 38.44 -25.92
CA VAL A 48 18.15 39.90 -25.78
C VAL A 48 19.01 40.37 -24.60
N GLU A 49 19.94 41.28 -24.88
CA GLU A 49 20.81 41.97 -23.93
C GLU A 49 20.06 43.03 -23.08
N ARG A 50 20.55 43.31 -21.85
CA ARG A 50 20.15 44.46 -21.02
C ARG A 50 21.36 45.17 -20.41
N ALA A 51 21.31 46.51 -20.39
CA ALA A 51 22.27 47.45 -19.81
C ALA A 51 22.15 47.59 -18.27
N PRO A 52 23.17 48.14 -17.56
CA PRO A 52 23.22 48.17 -16.10
C PRO A 52 22.70 49.48 -15.47
N ILE A 53 22.19 49.38 -14.24
CA ILE A 53 21.80 50.48 -13.34
C ILE A 53 22.55 50.30 -12.01
N GLU A 54 23.09 51.38 -11.43
CA GLU A 54 23.81 51.41 -10.14
C GLU A 54 22.87 51.28 -8.92
N PRO A 55 23.31 50.70 -7.77
CA PRO A 55 22.48 50.51 -6.59
C PRO A 55 22.61 51.63 -5.53
N ALA A 56 21.49 51.95 -4.89
CA ALA A 56 21.40 52.76 -3.66
C ALA A 56 21.51 51.87 -2.39
N ALA A 57 21.91 52.48 -1.27
CA ALA A 57 22.22 51.81 0.00
C ALA A 57 20.99 51.18 0.73
N ASP A 58 21.23 50.06 1.41
CA ASP A 58 20.24 49.19 2.06
C ASP A 58 19.94 49.58 3.52
N PRO A 59 18.70 49.95 3.88
CA PRO A 59 18.29 50.31 5.24
C PRO A 59 18.18 49.12 6.22
N SER A 60 18.31 47.86 5.77
CA SER A 60 18.10 46.66 6.61
C SER A 60 19.16 46.43 7.69
N LEU A 61 20.37 46.96 7.53
CA LEU A 61 21.48 46.76 8.48
C LEU A 61 21.33 47.56 9.78
N ALA A 62 20.66 48.71 9.73
CA ALA A 62 20.52 49.59 10.91
C ALA A 62 19.46 49.08 11.92
N GLU A 63 18.47 48.32 11.47
CA GLU A 63 17.43 47.76 12.36
C GLU A 63 17.91 46.49 13.08
N GLN A 64 18.74 45.65 12.43
CA GLN A 64 19.28 44.43 13.05
C GLN A 64 20.26 44.70 14.20
N GLU A 65 21.05 45.77 14.13
CA GLU A 65 21.97 46.13 15.22
C GLU A 65 21.21 46.58 16.48
N LYS A 66 20.02 47.16 16.31
CA LYS A 66 19.18 47.66 17.41
C LYS A 66 18.55 46.52 18.22
N ASP A 67 18.05 45.48 17.56
CA ASP A 67 17.45 44.32 18.23
C ASP A 67 18.49 43.50 19.01
N GLU A 68 19.72 43.43 18.50
CA GLU A 68 20.83 42.74 19.18
C GLU A 68 21.25 43.47 20.46
N GLU A 69 21.26 44.81 20.47
CA GLU A 69 21.54 45.59 21.69
C GLU A 69 20.45 45.43 22.75
N VAL A 70 19.17 45.38 22.36
CA VAL A 70 18.04 45.18 23.28
C VAL A 70 18.09 43.81 23.95
N LEU A 71 18.39 42.75 23.19
CA LEU A 71 18.55 41.40 23.72
C LEU A 71 19.74 41.28 24.67
N LYS A 72 20.88 41.90 24.35
CA LYS A 72 22.05 41.94 25.25
C LYS A 72 21.75 42.70 26.54
N ALA A 73 21.08 43.84 26.47
CA ALA A 73 20.68 44.61 27.64
C ALA A 73 19.71 43.83 28.54
N ALA A 74 18.75 43.13 27.94
CA ALA A 74 17.81 42.26 28.67
C ALA A 74 18.52 41.11 29.38
N MET A 75 19.48 40.44 28.71
CA MET A 75 20.29 39.37 29.31
C MET A 75 21.12 39.85 30.50
N VAL A 76 21.74 41.03 30.41
CA VAL A 76 22.54 41.61 31.50
C VAL A 76 21.65 41.97 32.70
N SER A 77 20.39 42.36 32.48
CA SER A 77 19.47 42.74 33.56
C SER A 77 19.00 41.57 34.44
N GLY A 78 19.11 40.32 33.97
CA GLY A 78 18.62 39.13 34.68
C GLY A 78 17.10 39.08 34.88
N ASN A 79 16.34 39.99 34.26
CA ASN A 79 14.90 40.08 34.40
C ASN A 79 14.19 39.19 33.36
N GLU A 80 13.68 38.05 33.81
CA GLU A 80 13.05 37.03 32.97
C GLU A 80 11.88 37.57 32.12
N ALA A 81 11.08 38.49 32.67
CA ALA A 81 9.92 39.05 31.96
C ALA A 81 10.34 39.92 30.76
N ILE A 82 11.41 40.72 30.93
CA ILE A 82 11.96 41.56 29.86
C ILE A 82 12.63 40.69 28.79
N LEU A 83 13.31 39.61 29.20
CA LEU A 83 13.91 38.65 28.28
C LEU A 83 12.86 37.94 27.41
N ARG A 84 11.75 37.50 28.01
CA ARG A 84 10.63 36.87 27.29
C ARG A 84 9.95 37.84 26.32
N LEU A 85 9.75 39.10 26.70
CA LEU A 85 9.19 40.14 25.82
C LEU A 85 10.11 40.44 24.63
N ALA A 86 11.40 40.66 24.87
CA ALA A 86 12.38 40.93 23.81
C ALA A 86 12.52 39.76 22.82
N MET A 87 12.46 38.52 23.30
CA MET A 87 12.47 37.34 22.42
C MET A 87 11.17 37.20 21.60
N THR A 88 10.02 37.55 22.18
CA THR A 88 8.73 37.50 21.47
C THR A 88 8.69 38.51 20.33
N ASP A 89 9.17 39.74 20.57
CA ASP A 89 9.22 40.80 19.55
C ASP A 89 10.20 40.43 18.42
N ALA A 90 11.40 39.95 18.75
CA ALA A 90 12.39 39.48 17.79
C ALA A 90 11.91 38.27 16.95
N MET A 91 11.07 37.41 17.53
CA MET A 91 10.45 36.30 16.80
C MET A 91 9.33 36.77 15.86
N GLN A 92 8.52 37.75 16.26
CA GLN A 92 7.46 38.31 15.41
C GLN A 92 8.03 39.00 14.16
N HIS A 93 9.18 39.66 14.26
CA HIS A 93 9.87 40.25 13.10
C HIS A 93 10.33 39.24 12.04
N LYS A 94 10.50 37.94 12.37
CA LYS A 94 10.86 36.89 11.41
C LYS A 94 9.68 36.19 10.74
N VAL A 95 8.47 36.30 11.30
CA VAL A 95 7.32 35.49 10.88
C VAL A 95 6.48 36.16 9.78
N ASN A 96 6.70 37.44 9.44
CA ASN A 96 5.91 38.10 8.38
C ASN A 96 6.74 38.92 7.36
N PRO A 97 7.34 38.27 6.34
CA PRO A 97 8.06 38.97 5.27
C PRO A 97 7.14 39.54 4.16
N GLU A 98 5.85 39.22 4.13
CA GLU A 98 4.99 39.46 2.96
C GLU A 98 4.34 40.85 2.91
N ALA A 99 4.52 41.70 3.93
CA ALA A 99 3.95 43.06 3.92
C ALA A 99 4.75 44.09 3.10
N ARG A 100 5.91 43.74 2.54
CA ARG A 100 6.73 44.65 1.72
C ARG A 100 7.31 43.92 0.53
N GLY A 101 6.68 44.11 -0.64
CA GLY A 101 7.05 43.43 -1.88
C GLY A 101 8.54 43.55 -2.21
N MET A 102 9.29 42.46 -2.04
CA MET A 102 10.68 42.34 -2.48
C MET A 102 10.94 40.94 -3.06
N ARG A 103 11.53 40.90 -4.25
CA ARG A 103 12.08 39.69 -4.88
C ARG A 103 13.46 39.41 -4.31
N GLN A 104 13.67 38.23 -3.74
CA GLN A 104 15.01 37.77 -3.34
C GLN A 104 15.87 37.41 -4.56
N ARG A 105 17.06 38.00 -4.66
CA ARG A 105 18.21 37.46 -5.39
C ARG A 105 19.18 36.83 -4.39
N SER A 106 19.80 35.74 -4.82
CA SER A 106 20.71 34.88 -4.08
C SER A 106 22.06 35.53 -3.74
N GLY A 107 22.58 35.22 -2.54
CA GLY A 107 24.01 35.13 -2.25
C GLY A 107 24.59 36.22 -1.34
N GLY A 108 24.89 35.86 -0.09
CA GLY A 108 25.67 36.69 0.83
C GLY A 108 25.73 36.10 2.23
N ALA A 109 26.88 35.56 2.62
CA ALA A 109 27.12 34.98 3.93
C ALA A 109 27.38 36.06 4.99
N CYS A 110 26.46 36.27 5.93
CA CYS A 110 26.73 36.87 7.24
C CYS A 110 25.56 36.60 8.21
N ALA A 111 25.62 35.49 8.97
CA ALA A 111 24.65 35.21 10.03
C ALA A 111 25.16 34.38 11.25
N PRO A 112 26.43 34.45 11.73
CA PRO A 112 26.80 33.63 12.90
C PRO A 112 26.47 34.28 14.26
N LYS A 113 26.37 35.62 14.35
CA LYS A 113 26.41 36.31 15.66
C LYS A 113 25.08 36.32 16.43
N PHE A 114 23.94 36.57 15.77
CA PHE A 114 22.63 36.61 16.43
C PHE A 114 22.17 35.24 16.95
N SER A 115 22.52 34.17 16.25
CA SER A 115 22.19 32.78 16.63
C SER A 115 22.83 32.39 17.98
N GLN A 116 24.06 32.84 18.23
CA GLN A 116 24.76 32.58 19.49
C GLN A 116 24.12 33.28 20.70
N VAL A 117 23.64 34.51 20.52
CA VAL A 117 22.96 35.28 21.59
C VAL A 117 21.63 34.61 21.95
N LEU A 118 20.85 34.20 20.96
CA LEU A 118 19.58 33.51 21.16
C LEU A 118 19.76 32.14 21.83
N HIS A 119 20.79 31.38 21.44
CA HIS A 119 21.09 30.08 22.05
C HIS A 119 21.48 30.20 23.53
N SER A 120 22.24 31.24 23.88
CA SER A 120 22.65 31.50 25.27
C SER A 120 21.46 31.91 26.15
N ALA A 121 20.51 32.67 25.61
CA ALA A 121 19.28 33.05 26.31
C ALA A 121 18.37 31.84 26.62
N LEU A 122 18.26 30.88 25.69
CA LEU A 122 17.49 29.65 25.88
C LEU A 122 18.10 28.72 26.95
N GLN A 123 19.43 28.62 27.02
CA GLN A 123 20.11 27.83 28.05
C GLN A 123 19.91 28.42 29.47
N ALA A 124 19.84 29.75 29.59
CA ALA A 124 19.59 30.40 30.88
C ALA A 124 18.17 30.14 31.42
N LEU A 125 17.15 30.10 30.55
CA LEU A 125 15.78 29.75 30.93
C LEU A 125 15.65 28.28 31.38
N TRP A 126 16.32 27.36 30.67
CA TRP A 126 16.31 25.93 31.02
C TRP A 126 16.89 25.66 32.41
N ALA A 127 17.91 26.40 32.83
CA ALA A 127 18.54 26.24 34.14
C ALA A 127 17.62 26.69 35.30
N ALA A 128 16.68 27.60 35.07
CA ALA A 128 15.77 28.13 36.08
C ALA A 128 14.61 27.16 36.42
N GLU A 129 14.19 26.32 35.47
CA GLU A 129 13.01 25.44 35.61
C GLU A 129 13.26 24.15 36.42
N LEU A 130 14.52 23.79 36.75
CA LEU A 130 14.84 22.50 37.40
C LEU A 130 14.85 22.51 38.95
N GLY A 131 14.27 23.53 39.59
CA GLY A 131 14.15 23.64 41.06
C GLY A 131 12.92 22.94 41.69
N ARG A 132 13.03 21.62 41.93
CA ARG A 132 12.25 20.67 42.80
C ARG A 132 10.85 21.05 43.39
N ALA A 133 9.93 20.06 43.35
CA ALA A 133 8.71 19.98 44.19
C ALA A 133 8.67 18.69 45.08
N PRO A 134 7.92 18.67 46.21
CA PRO A 134 8.05 17.68 47.32
C PRO A 134 7.08 16.47 47.25
N PRO A 135 7.23 15.43 48.10
CA PRO A 135 6.54 14.15 47.93
C PRO A 135 5.24 14.02 48.75
N GLY A 136 4.21 13.39 48.15
CA GLY A 136 3.13 12.73 48.89
C GLY A 136 1.73 12.87 48.31
N VAL A 137 1.30 11.95 47.44
CA VAL A 137 -0.11 11.56 47.24
C VAL A 137 -0.19 10.07 46.89
N SER A 138 -0.92 9.30 47.69
CA SER A 138 -1.17 7.85 47.56
C SER A 138 -2.38 7.53 46.68
N LYS A 139 -2.31 6.46 45.86
CA LYS A 139 -3.46 5.88 45.12
C LYS A 139 -3.84 4.51 45.70
N PRO A 140 -5.15 4.24 45.91
CA PRO A 140 -5.70 2.91 45.64
C PRO A 140 -7.00 3.01 44.82
N PHE A 141 -6.89 2.89 43.49
CA PHE A 141 -8.06 2.64 42.62
C PHE A 141 -7.74 1.84 41.33
N LEU A 142 -6.53 1.29 41.20
CA LEU A 142 -6.09 0.55 39.99
C LEU A 142 -5.78 -0.92 40.29
N LYS A 143 -6.71 -1.64 40.93
CA LYS A 143 -6.57 -3.09 41.16
C LYS A 143 -7.71 -3.94 40.58
N ALA A 144 -8.55 -3.39 39.71
CA ALA A 144 -9.69 -4.12 39.11
C ALA A 144 -9.68 -4.24 37.58
N MET A 145 -8.64 -3.75 36.86
CA MET A 145 -8.58 -3.85 35.39
C MET A 145 -7.29 -4.50 34.84
N GLY A 146 -6.64 -5.37 35.62
CA GLY A 146 -5.44 -6.07 35.18
C GLY A 146 -5.70 -7.55 34.91
N GLN A 147 -6.26 -7.90 33.75
CA GLN A 147 -6.12 -9.23 33.11
C GLN A 147 -6.83 -9.23 31.74
N ARG A 148 -6.15 -8.69 30.69
CA ARG A 148 -6.28 -9.08 29.26
C ARG A 148 -5.52 -8.18 28.26
N SER A 149 -4.59 -7.32 28.67
CA SER A 149 -3.61 -6.75 27.74
C SER A 149 -2.40 -7.70 27.63
N GLY A 150 -2.36 -8.50 26.57
CA GLY A 150 -1.13 -9.14 26.14
C GLY A 150 -0.14 -8.06 25.74
N GLN A 151 0.81 -7.73 26.62
CA GLN A 151 1.89 -6.81 26.29
C GLN A 151 2.68 -7.38 25.10
N PHE A 152 2.47 -6.78 23.92
CA PHE A 152 3.30 -6.98 22.74
C PHE A 152 4.67 -6.31 23.01
N SER A 153 5.55 -7.03 23.69
CA SER A 153 6.97 -6.71 23.66
C SER A 153 7.54 -7.43 22.43
N PRO A 154 7.95 -6.72 21.35
CA PRO A 154 8.70 -7.39 20.30
C PRO A 154 9.94 -8.03 20.96
N PRO A 155 10.27 -9.27 20.62
CA PRO A 155 11.40 -9.95 21.24
C PRO A 155 12.64 -9.07 21.06
N GLN A 156 13.22 -8.61 22.16
CA GLN A 156 14.56 -8.05 22.14
C GLN A 156 15.44 -9.12 21.47
N ARG A 157 15.99 -8.81 20.29
CA ARG A 157 16.93 -9.70 19.59
C ARG A 157 18.14 -9.86 20.51
N GLN A 158 18.12 -10.82 21.42
CA GLN A 158 19.30 -11.21 22.17
C GLN A 158 20.32 -11.69 21.13
N ALA A 159 21.52 -11.11 21.18
CA ALA A 159 22.65 -11.55 20.37
C ALA A 159 23.09 -12.93 20.88
N VAL A 160 22.34 -13.96 20.53
CA VAL A 160 22.82 -15.34 20.60
C VAL A 160 24.02 -15.39 19.67
N HIS A 161 25.17 -15.87 20.17
CA HIS A 161 26.29 -16.25 19.31
C HIS A 161 25.76 -17.26 18.30
N ALA A 162 25.38 -16.75 17.13
CA ALA A 162 24.65 -17.52 16.16
C ALA A 162 25.59 -18.61 15.67
N THR A 163 25.15 -19.87 15.73
CA THR A 163 25.84 -20.98 15.08
C THR A 163 26.22 -20.55 13.66
N ALA A 164 27.42 -20.87 13.18
CA ALA A 164 27.91 -20.26 11.94
C ALA A 164 27.09 -20.66 10.68
N GLY A 165 26.29 -21.73 10.75
CA GLY A 165 25.56 -22.31 9.61
C GLY A 165 24.02 -22.29 9.70
N PHE A 166 23.40 -23.07 8.82
CA PHE A 166 21.95 -23.29 8.75
C PHE A 166 21.55 -24.51 9.58
N ASP A 167 20.43 -24.42 10.30
CA ASP A 167 19.92 -25.52 11.11
C ASP A 167 18.84 -26.28 10.32
N CYS A 168 19.18 -27.47 9.81
CA CYS A 168 18.27 -28.34 9.06
C CYS A 168 17.58 -29.40 9.95
N ARG A 169 17.71 -29.31 11.28
CA ARG A 169 17.09 -30.29 12.19
C ARG A 169 15.58 -30.07 12.29
N ASP A 170 14.84 -31.14 12.57
CA ASP A 170 13.40 -31.04 12.83
C ASP A 170 13.11 -30.07 13.99
N GLY A 171 12.12 -29.19 13.79
CA GLY A 171 11.77 -28.13 14.73
C GLY A 171 12.65 -26.88 14.67
N ALA A 172 13.69 -26.87 13.82
CA ALA A 172 14.41 -25.63 13.51
C ALA A 172 13.49 -24.63 12.80
N LYS A 173 13.92 -23.37 12.78
CA LYS A 173 13.19 -22.33 12.05
C LYS A 173 13.17 -22.66 10.56
N PRO A 174 12.13 -22.29 9.80
CA PRO A 174 12.12 -22.49 8.36
C PRO A 174 13.37 -21.92 7.69
N LEU A 175 13.97 -22.68 6.78
CA LEU A 175 15.26 -22.32 6.18
C LEU A 175 15.26 -20.95 5.52
N GLY A 176 14.17 -20.56 4.88
CA GLY A 176 14.13 -19.25 4.25
C GLY A 176 14.04 -18.08 5.24
N LEU A 177 13.41 -18.24 6.42
CA LEU A 177 13.55 -17.28 7.51
C LEU A 177 14.98 -17.21 8.04
N GLN A 178 15.67 -18.37 8.10
CA GLN A 178 17.08 -18.39 8.48
C GLN A 178 17.92 -17.58 7.48
N VAL A 179 17.70 -17.75 6.17
CA VAL A 179 18.37 -16.96 5.11
C VAL A 179 18.18 -15.46 5.34
N CYS A 180 16.94 -14.98 5.50
CA CYS A 180 16.65 -13.56 5.78
C CYS A 180 17.41 -13.05 7.01
N ARG A 181 17.33 -13.81 8.12
CA ARG A 181 17.94 -13.41 9.40
C ARG A 181 19.45 -13.39 9.35
N ARG A 182 20.06 -14.27 8.56
CA ARG A 182 21.51 -14.25 8.30
C ARG A 182 21.91 -13.03 7.51
N CYS A 183 21.19 -12.67 6.45
CA CYS A 183 21.45 -11.44 5.69
C CYS A 183 21.29 -10.18 6.55
N ASP A 184 20.26 -10.12 7.40
CA ASP A 184 20.08 -9.05 8.40
C ASP A 184 21.27 -8.96 9.38
N SER A 185 21.80 -10.10 9.84
CA SER A 185 22.96 -10.15 10.75
C SER A 185 24.22 -9.66 10.06
N LEU A 186 24.51 -10.23 8.88
CA LEU A 186 25.65 -9.87 8.05
C LEU A 186 25.63 -8.38 7.70
N PHE A 187 24.46 -7.80 7.39
CA PHE A 187 24.35 -6.36 7.16
C PHE A 187 24.89 -5.55 8.35
N LYS A 188 24.48 -5.90 9.58
CA LYS A 188 24.91 -5.22 10.82
C LYS A 188 26.39 -5.42 11.09
N GLU A 189 26.89 -6.64 10.91
CA GLU A 189 28.30 -7.00 11.07
C GLU A 189 29.18 -6.23 10.08
N LEU A 190 28.78 -6.16 8.81
CA LEU A 190 29.46 -5.41 7.75
C LEU A 190 29.47 -3.89 7.97
N GLN A 191 28.55 -3.33 8.75
CA GLN A 191 28.62 -1.92 9.15
C GLN A 191 29.64 -1.67 10.27
N ASN A 192 30.12 -2.73 10.95
CA ASN A 192 31.00 -2.64 12.12
C ASN A 192 32.20 -3.61 12.00
N PRO A 193 33.02 -3.50 10.94
CA PRO A 193 34.07 -4.49 10.64
C PRO A 193 35.12 -4.64 11.75
N GLU A 194 35.35 -3.59 12.56
CA GLU A 194 36.26 -3.65 13.71
C GLU A 194 35.77 -4.61 14.82
N GLN A 195 34.45 -4.75 14.97
CA GLN A 195 33.82 -5.65 15.95
C GLN A 195 33.66 -7.07 15.39
N PHE A 196 33.63 -7.21 14.07
CA PHE A 196 33.38 -8.48 13.37
C PHE A 196 34.42 -8.74 12.28
N PRO A 197 35.70 -8.97 12.65
CA PRO A 197 36.78 -9.17 11.68
C PRO A 197 36.59 -10.43 10.82
N ASP A 198 35.82 -11.41 11.29
CA ASP A 198 35.58 -12.69 10.62
C ASP A 198 34.33 -12.71 9.71
N VAL A 199 33.66 -11.58 9.50
CA VAL A 199 32.40 -11.53 8.73
C VAL A 199 32.53 -12.07 7.31
N ASP A 200 33.69 -11.85 6.67
CA ASP A 200 33.96 -12.36 5.32
C ASP A 200 34.14 -13.91 5.34
N ASN A 201 34.81 -14.46 6.36
CA ASN A 201 34.96 -15.91 6.56
C ASN A 201 33.60 -16.59 6.82
N GLN A 202 32.75 -15.94 7.61
CA GLN A 202 31.39 -16.41 7.89
C GLN A 202 30.54 -16.43 6.61
N LEU A 203 30.62 -15.39 5.79
CA LEU A 203 29.91 -15.32 4.52
C LEU A 203 30.38 -16.41 3.55
N GLU A 204 31.69 -16.64 3.45
CA GLU A 204 32.25 -17.75 2.67
C GLU A 204 31.75 -19.12 3.14
N HIS A 205 31.68 -19.33 4.46
CA HIS A 205 31.17 -20.56 5.05
C HIS A 205 29.69 -20.79 4.68
N LEU A 206 28.84 -19.78 4.86
CA LEU A 206 27.42 -19.84 4.51
C LEU A 206 27.19 -20.14 3.03
N CYS A 207 27.97 -19.51 2.14
CA CYS A 207 27.91 -19.78 0.70
C CYS A 207 28.30 -21.23 0.37
N ARG A 208 29.36 -21.75 1.01
CA ARG A 208 29.81 -23.12 0.80
C ARG A 208 28.75 -24.13 1.26
N GLU A 209 28.21 -23.93 2.45
CA GLU A 209 27.16 -24.77 3.02
C GLU A 209 25.90 -24.76 2.16
N ALA A 210 25.41 -23.59 1.74
CA ALA A 210 24.21 -23.47 0.91
C ALA A 210 24.36 -24.14 -0.46
N ARG A 211 25.55 -24.09 -1.08
CA ARG A 211 25.83 -24.76 -2.36
C ARG A 211 25.92 -26.29 -2.24
N GLN A 212 26.36 -26.78 -1.08
CA GLN A 212 26.51 -28.20 -0.80
C GLN A 212 25.24 -28.84 -0.22
N SER A 213 24.26 -28.03 0.17
CA SER A 213 23.00 -28.50 0.75
C SER A 213 22.11 -29.21 -0.28
N ASP A 214 21.43 -30.27 0.14
CA ASP A 214 20.39 -30.92 -0.66
C ASP A 214 19.10 -30.07 -0.74
N GLU A 215 18.93 -29.14 0.20
CA GLU A 215 17.75 -28.29 0.34
C GLU A 215 17.66 -27.26 -0.79
N ALA A 216 16.57 -27.32 -1.56
CA ALA A 216 16.35 -26.43 -2.69
C ALA A 216 16.31 -24.94 -2.26
N VAL A 217 15.72 -24.65 -1.09
CA VAL A 217 15.63 -23.29 -0.54
C VAL A 217 17.01 -22.67 -0.34
N LEU A 218 17.99 -23.44 0.16
CA LEU A 218 19.35 -22.95 0.37
C LEU A 218 20.12 -22.82 -0.95
N ARG A 219 20.03 -23.81 -1.84
CA ARG A 219 20.69 -23.75 -3.17
C ARG A 219 20.17 -22.60 -4.06
N GLN A 220 18.91 -22.23 -3.91
CA GLN A 220 18.26 -21.12 -4.63
C GLN A 220 18.34 -19.78 -3.89
N SER A 221 18.91 -19.75 -2.68
CA SER A 221 19.12 -18.51 -1.92
C SER A 221 20.29 -17.69 -2.48
N VAL A 222 20.48 -16.46 -1.97
CA VAL A 222 21.65 -15.64 -2.30
C VAL A 222 22.97 -16.37 -2.00
N PHE A 223 23.03 -17.17 -0.94
CA PHE A 223 24.23 -17.93 -0.55
C PHE A 223 24.54 -19.07 -1.54
N GLY A 224 23.51 -19.69 -2.13
CA GLY A 224 23.66 -20.71 -3.16
C GLY A 224 24.02 -20.13 -4.54
N LEU A 225 23.47 -18.95 -4.86
CA LEU A 225 23.52 -18.38 -6.21
C LEU A 225 24.61 -17.32 -6.44
N MET A 226 25.11 -16.67 -5.39
CA MET A 226 26.07 -15.57 -5.49
C MET A 226 27.38 -15.87 -4.76
N GLU A 227 28.46 -15.22 -5.18
CA GLU A 227 29.70 -15.25 -4.42
C GLU A 227 29.68 -14.25 -3.24
N PRO A 228 30.47 -14.48 -2.17
CA PRO A 228 30.51 -13.61 -0.98
C PRO A 228 30.60 -12.11 -1.27
N GLN A 229 31.50 -11.70 -2.16
CA GLN A 229 31.70 -10.31 -2.59
C GLN A 229 30.47 -9.72 -3.29
N ASP A 230 29.72 -10.54 -4.03
CA ASP A 230 28.51 -10.11 -4.72
C ASP A 230 27.38 -9.88 -3.71
N ILE A 231 27.26 -10.75 -2.70
CA ILE A 231 26.30 -10.58 -1.60
C ILE A 231 26.64 -9.31 -0.80
N LYS A 232 27.93 -9.12 -0.46
CA LYS A 232 28.44 -7.94 0.25
C LYS A 232 28.14 -6.65 -0.52
N LEU A 233 28.28 -6.67 -1.85
CA LEU A 233 27.93 -5.54 -2.73
C LEU A 233 26.47 -5.11 -2.52
N PHE A 234 25.52 -6.06 -2.55
CA PHE A 234 24.11 -5.73 -2.36
C PHE A 234 23.73 -5.40 -0.92
N LEU A 235 24.29 -6.10 0.08
CA LEU A 235 24.06 -5.77 1.49
C LEU A 235 24.51 -4.34 1.82
N CYS A 236 25.64 -3.91 1.27
CA CYS A 236 26.19 -2.57 1.47
C CYS A 236 25.65 -1.52 0.49
N ALA A 237 24.76 -1.89 -0.44
CA ALA A 237 24.20 -0.95 -1.40
C ALA A 237 23.38 0.15 -0.69
N PRO A 238 23.36 1.39 -1.23
CA PRO A 238 22.59 2.48 -0.62
C PRO A 238 21.11 2.15 -0.42
N ASP A 239 20.45 1.50 -1.38
CA ASP A 239 19.05 1.10 -1.28
C ASP A 239 18.80 0.12 -0.11
N ASN A 240 19.71 -0.84 0.11
CA ASN A 240 19.60 -1.79 1.21
C ASN A 240 19.88 -1.11 2.56
N LYS A 241 20.83 -0.19 2.62
CA LYS A 241 21.07 0.62 3.83
C LYS A 241 19.84 1.44 4.20
N LEU A 242 19.23 2.11 3.21
CA LEU A 242 18.01 2.87 3.44
C LEU A 242 16.90 1.94 3.90
N TRP A 243 16.73 0.78 3.26
CA TRP A 243 15.75 -0.25 3.65
C TRP A 243 15.82 -0.62 5.14
N HIS A 244 17.00 -0.81 5.71
CA HIS A 244 17.11 -1.07 7.16
C HIS A 244 16.75 0.15 8.03
N GLU A 245 16.96 1.37 7.55
CA GLU A 245 16.43 2.59 8.19
C GLU A 245 14.89 2.61 8.14
N ILE A 246 14.30 2.25 7.00
CA ILE A 246 12.84 2.13 6.79
C ILE A 246 12.22 1.15 7.76
N ILE A 247 12.81 -0.04 7.88
CA ILE A 247 12.35 -1.07 8.82
C ILE A 247 12.35 -0.50 10.23
N GLY A 248 13.46 0.08 10.69
CA GLY A 248 13.55 0.62 12.05
C GLY A 248 12.54 1.73 12.34
N GLN A 249 12.33 2.64 11.38
CA GLN A 249 11.33 3.70 11.50
C GLN A 249 9.90 3.15 11.51
N THR A 250 9.61 2.15 10.68
CA THR A 250 8.28 1.56 10.58
C THR A 250 7.95 0.68 11.78
N GLU A 251 8.91 -0.09 12.30
CA GLU A 251 8.75 -0.82 13.57
C GLU A 251 8.46 0.13 14.74
N LYS A 252 9.13 1.30 14.77
CA LYS A 252 8.84 2.34 15.75
C LYS A 252 7.42 2.88 15.57
N PHE A 253 7.05 3.21 14.33
CA PHE A 253 5.70 3.68 14.00
C PHE A 253 4.61 2.68 14.42
N VAL A 254 4.78 1.39 14.13
CA VAL A 254 3.83 0.34 14.55
C VAL A 254 3.67 0.28 16.07
N ARG A 255 4.75 0.48 16.83
CA ARG A 255 4.65 0.59 18.30
C ARG A 255 3.94 1.87 18.75
N ASP A 256 4.18 2.98 18.06
CA ASP A 256 3.55 4.26 18.37
C ASP A 256 2.03 4.27 18.05
N LEU A 257 1.55 3.38 17.16
CA LEU A 257 0.12 3.17 16.91
C LEU A 257 -0.62 2.53 18.10
N ASP A 258 0.10 1.86 19.00
CA ASP A 258 -0.46 1.21 20.21
C ASP A 258 -0.49 2.10 21.46
N ASP A 259 -0.04 3.35 21.32
CA ASP A 259 0.14 4.24 22.44
C ASP A 259 -1.08 5.14 22.63
N ASP A 260 -2.06 4.66 23.40
CA ASP A 260 -3.30 5.37 23.72
C ASP A 260 -3.04 6.76 24.33
N ASP A 261 -1.94 6.96 25.06
CA ASP A 261 -1.59 8.24 25.67
C ASP A 261 -1.16 9.29 24.63
N LYS A 262 -0.77 8.86 23.42
CA LYS A 262 -0.32 9.74 22.34
C LYS A 262 -1.46 10.25 21.46
N PHE A 263 -2.71 9.87 21.74
CA PHE A 263 -3.83 10.20 20.89
C PHE A 263 -5.12 10.47 21.67
N ARG A 264 -5.87 11.48 21.23
CA ARG A 264 -7.29 11.63 21.57
C ARG A 264 -8.03 11.82 20.26
N ALA A 265 -8.91 10.88 19.92
CA ALA A 265 -9.79 11.07 18.77
C ALA A 265 -10.59 12.34 19.05
N PRO A 266 -10.68 13.27 18.09
CA PRO A 266 -11.72 14.26 18.16
C PRO A 266 -13.05 13.50 18.23
N LEU A 267 -13.89 13.90 19.17
CA LEU A 267 -15.24 13.35 19.35
C LEU A 267 -16.22 13.89 18.31
N ASP A 268 -15.71 14.47 17.22
CA ASP A 268 -16.53 15.08 16.18
C ASP A 268 -17.47 14.02 15.61
N SER A 269 -18.76 14.30 15.66
CA SER A 269 -19.78 13.45 15.07
C SER A 269 -19.70 13.50 13.54
N VAL A 270 -20.09 12.43 12.86
CA VAL A 270 -20.08 12.36 11.39
C VAL A 270 -20.99 13.44 10.79
N GLU A 271 -22.05 13.79 11.52
CA GLU A 271 -22.98 14.88 11.24
C GLU A 271 -22.33 16.26 11.30
N GLU A 272 -21.29 16.44 12.12
CA GLU A 272 -20.48 17.68 12.16
C GLU A 272 -19.45 17.71 11.02
N MET A 273 -19.01 16.55 10.55
CA MET A 273 -17.99 16.43 9.51
C MET A 273 -18.56 16.56 8.09
N THR A 274 -19.80 16.11 7.85
CA THR A 274 -20.29 15.88 6.49
C THR A 274 -21.75 16.31 6.32
N PRO A 275 -22.15 16.80 5.13
CA PRO A 275 -23.55 17.05 4.85
C PRO A 275 -24.29 15.70 4.76
N SER A 276 -25.54 15.65 5.23
CA SER A 276 -26.37 14.46 5.06
C SER A 276 -26.50 14.10 3.58
N SER A 277 -25.99 12.93 3.16
CA SER A 277 -26.35 12.34 1.85
C SER A 277 -27.88 12.21 1.71
N LYS A 278 -28.34 12.09 0.47
CA LYS A 278 -29.76 11.81 0.17
C LYS A 278 -30.01 10.34 -0.16
N ASP A 279 -28.96 9.53 -0.22
CA ASP A 279 -29.04 8.11 -0.54
C ASP A 279 -28.96 7.27 0.74
N ASP A 280 -30.08 6.61 1.08
CA ASP A 280 -30.22 5.82 2.30
C ASP A 280 -29.23 4.64 2.33
N ARG A 281 -28.89 4.05 1.19
CA ARG A 281 -27.97 2.91 1.14
C ARG A 281 -26.55 3.38 1.46
N LEU A 282 -26.09 4.46 0.84
CA LEU A 282 -24.75 5.00 1.11
C LEU A 282 -24.58 5.39 2.58
N GLN A 283 -25.61 5.91 3.25
CA GLN A 283 -25.54 6.29 4.65
C GLN A 283 -25.52 5.11 5.62
N ASN A 284 -26.31 4.07 5.33
CA ASN A 284 -26.58 3.01 6.29
C ASN A 284 -25.82 1.72 6.03
N LEU A 285 -25.21 1.55 4.84
CA LEU A 285 -24.41 0.38 4.53
C LEU A 285 -23.26 0.23 5.54
N LYS A 286 -23.01 -0.99 6.01
CA LYS A 286 -21.74 -1.32 6.65
C LYS A 286 -20.70 -1.66 5.58
N PRO A 287 -19.72 -0.79 5.33
CA PRO A 287 -18.80 -1.00 4.21
C PRO A 287 -17.88 -2.18 4.51
N ILE A 288 -17.83 -3.12 3.57
CA ILE A 288 -16.92 -4.27 3.67
C ILE A 288 -15.67 -3.97 2.86
N VAL A 289 -14.52 -4.10 3.51
CA VAL A 289 -13.22 -4.00 2.84
C VAL A 289 -12.43 -5.27 3.08
N MET A 290 -12.19 -6.01 1.99
CA MET A 290 -11.16 -7.02 1.97
C MET A 290 -9.84 -6.35 1.57
N ASP A 291 -9.01 -6.04 2.57
CA ASP A 291 -7.74 -5.37 2.33
C ASP A 291 -6.72 -6.32 1.68
N HIS A 292 -6.05 -5.85 0.65
CA HIS A 292 -4.96 -6.58 0.01
C HIS A 292 -3.66 -5.77 -0.06
N THR A 293 -3.47 -4.80 0.84
CA THR A 293 -2.27 -3.93 0.88
C THR A 293 -0.98 -4.72 1.03
N VAL A 294 -1.04 -5.89 1.67
CA VAL A 294 0.11 -6.81 1.83
C VAL A 294 0.55 -7.46 0.50
N ARG A 295 -0.34 -7.47 -0.50
CA ARG A 295 -0.13 -8.16 -1.78
C ARG A 295 -0.07 -7.19 -2.95
N GLU A 296 -1.10 -6.37 -3.15
CA GLU A 296 -1.33 -5.71 -4.44
C GLU A 296 -0.22 -4.74 -4.87
N PRO A 297 0.33 -3.89 -3.97
CA PRO A 297 1.48 -3.05 -4.31
C PRO A 297 2.72 -3.81 -4.79
N ALA A 298 2.83 -5.12 -4.49
CA ALA A 298 3.94 -5.97 -4.93
C ALA A 298 4.06 -6.01 -6.45
N THR A 299 2.98 -5.73 -7.17
CA THR A 299 2.91 -5.79 -8.64
C THR A 299 3.64 -4.65 -9.33
N ASN A 300 3.92 -3.53 -8.64
CA ASN A 300 4.51 -2.32 -9.24
C ASN A 300 5.77 -1.83 -8.52
N THR A 301 6.04 -2.27 -7.30
CA THR A 301 7.30 -1.87 -6.64
C THR A 301 8.52 -2.40 -7.41
N PRO A 302 9.50 -1.52 -7.71
CA PRO A 302 10.72 -1.93 -8.40
C PRO A 302 11.71 -2.65 -7.48
N PHE A 303 11.33 -2.90 -6.23
CA PHE A 303 12.15 -3.56 -5.22
C PHE A 303 11.61 -4.95 -4.82
N GLY A 304 10.42 -5.33 -5.29
CA GLY A 304 9.69 -6.52 -4.85
C GLY A 304 9.09 -6.38 -3.44
N HIS A 305 8.44 -7.43 -2.91
CA HIS A 305 8.06 -7.51 -1.49
C HIS A 305 8.98 -8.50 -0.79
N THR A 306 9.41 -8.21 0.44
CA THR A 306 10.06 -9.20 1.31
C THR A 306 9.04 -9.74 2.30
N GLY A 307 9.27 -10.93 2.87
CA GLY A 307 8.36 -11.47 3.90
C GLY A 307 8.20 -10.54 5.10
N TYR A 308 9.30 -9.89 5.53
CA TYR A 308 9.24 -8.97 6.67
C TYR A 308 8.59 -7.62 6.34
N MET A 309 8.76 -7.13 5.11
CA MET A 309 8.01 -5.97 4.63
C MET A 309 6.51 -6.22 4.71
N LYS A 310 6.06 -7.37 4.18
CA LYS A 310 4.66 -7.79 4.24
C LYS A 310 4.16 -7.88 5.69
N TYR A 311 4.99 -8.39 6.61
CA TYR A 311 4.66 -8.48 8.03
C TYR A 311 4.40 -7.09 8.62
N LEU A 312 5.29 -6.11 8.40
CA LEU A 312 5.10 -4.75 8.89
C LEU A 312 3.86 -4.08 8.29
N THR A 313 3.60 -4.30 7.00
CA THR A 313 2.36 -3.84 6.36
C THR A 313 1.12 -4.44 7.04
N LEU A 314 1.11 -5.75 7.30
CA LEU A 314 -0.01 -6.39 8.01
C LEU A 314 -0.24 -5.77 9.40
N GLN A 315 0.83 -5.49 10.14
CA GLN A 315 0.68 -4.86 11.46
C GLN A 315 0.02 -3.48 11.34
N ILE A 316 0.43 -2.64 10.37
CA ILE A 316 -0.21 -1.34 10.11
C ILE A 316 -1.70 -1.53 9.79
N ILE A 317 -2.03 -2.45 8.89
CA ILE A 317 -3.41 -2.70 8.45
C ILE A 317 -4.29 -3.19 9.61
N ARG A 318 -3.77 -4.04 10.48
CA ARG A 318 -4.48 -4.48 11.69
C ARG A 318 -4.77 -3.33 12.66
N LYS A 319 -3.85 -2.37 12.81
CA LYS A 319 -4.08 -1.16 13.62
C LYS A 319 -5.10 -0.20 13.00
N MET A 320 -5.40 -0.36 11.71
CA MET A 320 -6.49 0.36 11.04
C MET A 320 -7.84 -0.37 11.17
N PHE A 321 -7.90 -1.48 11.90
CA PHE A 321 -9.07 -2.34 12.14
C PHE A 321 -9.65 -3.05 10.90
N PHE A 322 -8.88 -3.17 9.81
CA PHE A 322 -9.28 -4.06 8.72
C PHE A 322 -9.36 -5.51 9.24
N LYS A 323 -10.52 -6.14 9.01
CA LYS A 323 -10.84 -7.48 9.53
C LYS A 323 -10.55 -8.58 8.52
N ASP A 324 -10.73 -8.31 7.24
CA ASP A 324 -10.54 -9.29 6.17
C ASP A 324 -9.32 -8.89 5.36
N ILE A 325 -8.23 -9.65 5.48
CA ILE A 325 -6.92 -9.29 4.90
C ILE A 325 -6.40 -10.42 4.03
N ALA A 326 -6.28 -10.16 2.73
CA ALA A 326 -5.63 -11.04 1.78
C ALA A 326 -4.12 -11.10 2.05
N ILE A 327 -3.68 -12.16 2.74
CA ILE A 327 -2.33 -12.25 3.29
C ILE A 327 -1.31 -12.82 2.31
N THR A 328 -1.74 -13.78 1.50
CA THR A 328 -0.84 -14.61 0.68
C THR A 328 -1.49 -14.96 -0.66
N GLY A 329 -0.69 -14.90 -1.73
CA GLY A 329 -1.07 -15.36 -3.07
C GLY A 329 -0.31 -16.64 -3.45
N LEU A 330 -0.97 -17.79 -3.42
CA LEU A 330 -0.35 -19.10 -3.58
C LEU A 330 -0.43 -19.58 -5.04
N TYR A 331 0.14 -18.78 -5.95
CA TYR A 331 0.17 -19.03 -7.40
C TYR A 331 1.53 -19.52 -7.91
N TYR A 332 2.45 -19.84 -7.00
CA TYR A 332 3.86 -20.07 -7.30
C TYR A 332 4.28 -21.54 -7.10
N LYS A 333 3.30 -22.46 -7.10
CA LYS A 333 3.50 -23.90 -6.87
C LYS A 333 4.37 -24.15 -5.63
N ASP A 334 5.41 -24.97 -5.78
CA ASP A 334 6.33 -25.35 -4.72
C ASP A 334 7.49 -24.35 -4.53
N SER A 335 7.51 -23.23 -5.26
CA SER A 335 8.57 -22.23 -5.11
C SER A 335 8.44 -21.51 -3.77
N TYR A 336 9.54 -21.41 -3.04
CA TYR A 336 9.59 -20.61 -1.82
C TYR A 336 9.61 -19.12 -2.14
N THR A 337 8.62 -18.37 -1.67
CA THR A 337 8.43 -16.95 -1.99
C THR A 337 8.22 -16.10 -0.74
N PRO A 338 8.19 -14.75 -0.85
CA PRO A 338 7.75 -13.87 0.22
C PRO A 338 6.32 -14.16 0.72
N GLU A 339 5.48 -14.81 -0.09
CA GLU A 339 4.12 -15.24 0.27
C GLU A 339 4.13 -16.39 1.30
N ASN A 340 5.15 -17.25 1.26
CA ASN A 340 5.38 -18.28 2.29
C ASN A 340 6.05 -17.67 3.52
N GLN A 341 7.03 -16.80 3.30
CA GLN A 341 7.81 -16.16 4.37
C GLN A 341 6.95 -15.41 5.38
N ILE A 342 5.91 -14.69 4.94
CA ILE A 342 5.05 -13.97 5.88
C ILE A 342 4.30 -14.93 6.81
N LEU A 343 3.81 -16.07 6.30
CA LEU A 343 3.11 -17.07 7.10
C LEU A 343 4.06 -17.69 8.13
N GLU A 344 5.31 -17.92 7.73
CA GLU A 344 6.36 -18.40 8.62
C GLU A 344 6.74 -17.37 9.69
N GLU A 345 6.83 -16.07 9.34
CA GLU A 345 7.06 -14.99 10.30
C GLU A 345 5.92 -14.90 11.31
N LEU A 346 4.67 -15.00 10.87
CA LEU A 346 3.50 -15.03 11.78
C LEU A 346 3.57 -16.22 12.73
N ARG A 347 3.89 -17.42 12.23
CA ARG A 347 4.05 -18.62 13.05
C ARG A 347 5.22 -18.50 14.04
N ASP A 348 6.38 -18.02 13.61
CA ASP A 348 7.57 -17.85 14.49
C ASP A 348 7.32 -16.83 15.60
N ARG A 349 6.42 -15.86 15.36
CA ARG A 349 6.03 -14.83 16.32
C ARG A 349 4.79 -15.19 17.15
N ASN A 350 4.13 -16.29 16.82
CA ASN A 350 2.84 -16.69 17.40
C ASN A 350 1.77 -15.60 17.25
N ASP A 351 1.78 -14.91 16.11
CA ASP A 351 0.78 -13.91 15.77
C ASP A 351 -0.52 -14.60 15.30
N SER A 352 -1.66 -13.97 15.59
CA SER A 352 -2.97 -14.49 15.18
C SER A 352 -3.10 -14.63 13.67
N MET A 353 -3.81 -15.66 13.20
CA MET A 353 -4.23 -15.84 11.81
C MET A 353 -5.66 -15.37 11.56
N GLU A 354 -6.34 -14.89 12.59
CA GLU A 354 -7.71 -14.37 12.52
C GLU A 354 -7.85 -13.30 11.43
N GLY A 355 -8.91 -13.41 10.63
CA GLY A 355 -9.22 -12.47 9.55
C GLY A 355 -8.34 -12.61 8.30
N LEU A 356 -7.33 -13.46 8.33
CA LEU A 356 -6.45 -13.65 7.17
C LEU A 356 -7.11 -14.54 6.12
N VAL A 357 -6.90 -14.19 4.86
CA VAL A 357 -7.46 -14.87 3.70
C VAL A 357 -6.34 -15.38 2.79
N ALA A 358 -6.31 -16.68 2.52
CA ALA A 358 -5.40 -17.28 1.54
C ALA A 358 -6.00 -17.22 0.14
N MET A 359 -5.27 -16.65 -0.84
CA MET A 359 -5.72 -16.54 -2.22
C MET A 359 -5.04 -17.57 -3.13
N PHE A 360 -5.81 -18.31 -3.91
CA PHE A 360 -5.30 -19.26 -4.90
C PHE A 360 -6.35 -19.60 -5.96
N GLY A 361 -5.92 -20.14 -7.10
CA GLY A 361 -6.81 -20.59 -8.16
C GLY A 361 -7.52 -21.91 -7.81
N PRO A 362 -8.75 -22.16 -8.30
CA PRO A 362 -9.48 -23.40 -8.02
C PRO A 362 -8.97 -24.62 -8.81
N GLY A 363 -8.07 -24.43 -9.77
CA GLY A 363 -7.44 -25.50 -10.54
C GLY A 363 -6.54 -26.38 -9.68
N GLU A 364 -6.38 -27.65 -10.06
CA GLU A 364 -5.78 -28.69 -9.22
C GLU A 364 -4.43 -28.33 -8.57
N GLU A 365 -3.49 -27.78 -9.35
CA GLU A 365 -2.14 -27.44 -8.84
C GLU A 365 -2.17 -26.32 -7.80
N ASP A 366 -2.79 -25.17 -8.14
CA ASP A 366 -2.91 -24.01 -7.23
C ASP A 366 -3.77 -24.38 -6.01
N ARG A 367 -4.86 -25.15 -6.21
CA ARG A 367 -5.73 -25.66 -5.16
C ARG A 367 -4.93 -26.48 -4.15
N LYS A 368 -4.10 -27.41 -4.62
CA LYS A 368 -3.27 -28.26 -3.74
C LYS A 368 -2.33 -27.42 -2.88
N ALA A 369 -1.64 -26.44 -3.45
CA ALA A 369 -0.76 -25.53 -2.72
C ALA A 369 -1.54 -24.67 -1.71
N GLY A 370 -2.68 -24.12 -2.13
CA GLY A 370 -3.62 -23.36 -1.31
C GLY A 370 -4.08 -24.13 -0.06
N MET A 371 -4.59 -25.34 -0.26
CA MET A 371 -5.07 -26.19 0.84
C MET A 371 -3.96 -26.60 1.80
N ALA A 372 -2.75 -26.86 1.28
CA ALA A 372 -1.60 -27.18 2.12
C ALA A 372 -1.27 -26.01 3.05
N ALA A 373 -1.16 -24.78 2.51
CA ALA A 373 -0.88 -23.60 3.31
C ALA A 373 -1.97 -23.31 4.36
N ILE A 374 -3.26 -23.42 3.98
CA ILE A 374 -4.38 -23.27 4.92
C ILE A 374 -4.24 -24.24 6.08
N LYS A 375 -3.96 -25.53 5.82
CA LYS A 375 -3.80 -26.56 6.85
C LYS A 375 -2.59 -26.33 7.75
N ASP A 376 -1.45 -26.00 7.15
CA ASP A 376 -0.17 -25.91 7.82
C ASP A 376 -0.06 -24.66 8.70
N PHE A 377 -0.63 -23.55 8.23
CA PHE A 377 -0.60 -22.27 8.92
C PHE A 377 -1.90 -21.92 9.64
N LYS A 378 -2.95 -22.73 9.51
CA LYS A 378 -4.28 -22.50 10.11
C LYS A 378 -4.90 -21.17 9.66
N ILE A 379 -4.80 -20.87 8.37
CA ILE A 379 -5.42 -19.67 7.79
C ILE A 379 -6.94 -19.90 7.75
N PRO A 380 -7.77 -19.03 8.35
CA PRO A 380 -9.17 -19.35 8.58
C PRO A 380 -10.08 -19.10 7.37
N ASN A 381 -9.64 -18.38 6.33
CA ASN A 381 -10.47 -18.02 5.19
C ASN A 381 -9.77 -18.29 3.86
N ALA A 382 -10.57 -18.45 2.81
CA ALA A 382 -10.08 -18.68 1.46
C ALA A 382 -10.68 -17.70 0.45
N PHE A 383 -9.86 -17.35 -0.54
CA PHE A 383 -10.23 -16.60 -1.73
C PHE A 383 -9.89 -17.44 -2.94
N LEU A 384 -10.90 -17.79 -3.72
CA LEU A 384 -10.76 -18.56 -4.96
C LEU A 384 -10.71 -17.59 -6.14
N ASP A 385 -9.55 -17.53 -6.80
CA ASP A 385 -9.29 -16.64 -7.93
C ASP A 385 -9.64 -17.35 -9.25
N LEU A 386 -10.85 -17.10 -9.75
CA LEU A 386 -11.40 -17.80 -10.91
C LEU A 386 -11.36 -16.93 -12.17
N THR A 387 -10.73 -17.42 -13.23
CA THR A 387 -11.00 -16.87 -14.57
C THR A 387 -12.12 -17.66 -15.26
N LEU A 388 -12.99 -16.95 -15.97
CA LEU A 388 -13.98 -17.56 -16.86
C LEU A 388 -13.49 -17.66 -18.32
N LYS A 389 -12.42 -16.94 -18.65
CA LYS A 389 -11.82 -16.96 -19.97
C LYS A 389 -10.69 -17.97 -19.99
N ALA A 390 -10.76 -18.95 -20.89
CA ALA A 390 -9.60 -19.79 -21.19
C ALA A 390 -8.39 -18.87 -21.45
N SER A 391 -7.43 -18.89 -20.55
CA SER A 391 -6.24 -18.06 -20.60
C SER A 391 -5.03 -18.96 -20.41
N VAL A 392 -3.83 -18.46 -20.72
CA VAL A 392 -2.60 -19.23 -20.46
C VAL A 392 -2.49 -19.62 -18.97
N ARG A 393 -3.16 -18.87 -18.07
CA ARG A 393 -3.20 -19.10 -16.63
C ARG A 393 -4.10 -20.24 -16.19
N PHE A 394 -5.15 -20.52 -16.95
CA PHE A 394 -6.10 -21.56 -16.61
C PHE A 394 -6.37 -22.33 -17.91
N ALA A 395 -5.77 -23.53 -18.00
CA ALA A 395 -6.11 -24.50 -19.05
C ALA A 395 -7.63 -24.62 -19.17
N ALA A 396 -8.16 -25.06 -20.31
CA ALA A 396 -9.59 -25.32 -20.53
C ALA A 396 -10.11 -26.28 -19.45
N SER A 397 -10.47 -25.69 -18.32
CA SER A 397 -10.89 -26.34 -17.11
C SER A 397 -12.38 -26.14 -17.09
N ASP A 398 -13.07 -27.20 -16.69
CA ASP A 398 -14.44 -27.06 -16.27
C ASP A 398 -14.43 -26.18 -15.01
N PHE A 399 -14.55 -24.86 -15.22
CA PHE A 399 -14.51 -23.88 -14.15
C PHE A 399 -15.68 -24.06 -13.19
N VAL A 400 -16.77 -24.71 -13.63
CA VAL A 400 -17.89 -25.05 -12.77
C VAL A 400 -17.47 -26.13 -11.79
N GLN A 401 -16.98 -27.25 -12.31
CA GLN A 401 -16.55 -28.40 -11.50
C GLN A 401 -15.36 -28.06 -10.59
N SER A 402 -14.38 -27.29 -11.09
CA SER A 402 -13.19 -26.91 -10.32
C SER A 402 -13.53 -26.11 -9.07
N ILE A 403 -14.54 -25.23 -9.15
CA ILE A 403 -15.05 -24.45 -8.01
C ILE A 403 -15.74 -25.35 -6.99
N LEU A 404 -16.65 -26.21 -7.45
CA LEU A 404 -17.38 -27.11 -6.55
C LEU A 404 -16.43 -28.01 -5.76
N GLU A 405 -15.43 -28.57 -6.42
CA GLU A 405 -14.39 -29.36 -5.75
C GLU A 405 -13.57 -28.54 -4.75
N ALA A 406 -13.13 -27.33 -5.14
CA ALA A 406 -12.35 -26.46 -4.24
C ALA A 406 -13.15 -26.07 -3.00
N VAL A 407 -14.44 -25.77 -3.16
CA VAL A 407 -15.34 -25.44 -2.05
C VAL A 407 -15.59 -26.65 -1.15
N ALA A 408 -15.84 -27.83 -1.71
CA ALA A 408 -16.03 -29.05 -0.93
C ALA A 408 -14.77 -29.44 -0.14
N ASP A 409 -13.58 -29.28 -0.73
CA ASP A 409 -12.32 -29.49 -0.05
C ASP A 409 -12.12 -28.50 1.10
N LEU A 410 -12.39 -27.21 0.88
CA LEU A 410 -12.31 -26.18 1.91
C LEU A 410 -13.31 -26.41 3.04
N ASP A 411 -14.57 -26.75 2.72
CA ASP A 411 -15.59 -27.05 3.72
C ASP A 411 -15.13 -28.13 4.68
N ARG A 412 -14.57 -29.23 4.15
CA ARG A 412 -13.99 -30.31 4.95
C ARG A 412 -12.81 -29.83 5.79
N ILE A 413 -11.86 -29.08 5.20
CA ILE A 413 -10.68 -28.58 5.91
C ILE A 413 -11.07 -27.65 7.05
N PHE A 414 -11.97 -26.71 6.81
CA PHE A 414 -12.46 -25.78 7.82
C PHE A 414 -13.24 -26.49 8.92
N THR A 415 -14.01 -27.53 8.58
CA THR A 415 -14.67 -28.40 9.56
C THR A 415 -13.65 -29.15 10.43
N ASP A 416 -12.61 -29.73 9.82
CA ASP A 416 -11.52 -30.41 10.54
C ASP A 416 -10.71 -29.45 11.43
N MET A 417 -10.63 -28.18 11.05
CA MET A 417 -10.05 -27.10 11.85
C MET A 417 -10.95 -26.62 12.99
N GLY A 418 -12.19 -27.10 13.08
CA GLY A 418 -13.17 -26.69 14.08
C GLY A 418 -13.78 -25.31 13.84
N LEU A 419 -13.74 -24.81 12.60
CA LEU A 419 -14.37 -23.55 12.24
C LEU A 419 -15.90 -23.71 12.12
N PRO A 420 -16.70 -22.63 12.35
CA PRO A 420 -18.15 -22.69 12.31
C PRO A 420 -18.68 -23.31 11.01
N GLY A 421 -19.76 -24.09 11.08
CA GLY A 421 -20.38 -24.68 9.89
C GLY A 421 -21.09 -23.64 9.01
N ASP A 422 -21.64 -22.61 9.64
CA ASP A 422 -22.17 -21.40 8.99
C ASP A 422 -21.21 -20.24 9.32
N PRO A 423 -20.37 -19.81 8.38
CA PRO A 423 -19.37 -18.77 8.60
C PRO A 423 -19.90 -17.36 8.34
N TRP A 424 -21.17 -17.19 7.94
CA TRP A 424 -21.75 -15.88 7.67
C TRP A 424 -21.70 -15.00 8.92
N ARG A 425 -21.33 -13.72 8.71
CA ARG A 425 -21.32 -12.69 9.75
C ARG A 425 -22.45 -11.68 9.49
N SER A 426 -23.27 -11.40 10.48
CA SER A 426 -24.24 -10.30 10.36
C SER A 426 -23.55 -8.93 10.36
N ASP A 427 -24.27 -7.88 9.96
CA ASP A 427 -23.74 -6.51 10.01
C ASP A 427 -23.33 -6.11 11.44
N GLU A 428 -24.03 -6.59 12.47
CA GLU A 428 -23.64 -6.39 13.86
C GLU A 428 -22.31 -7.07 14.21
N GLU A 429 -22.05 -8.24 13.62
CA GLU A 429 -20.82 -8.99 13.87
C GLU A 429 -19.61 -8.43 13.11
N LEU A 430 -19.83 -7.70 12.00
CA LEU A 430 -18.77 -7.05 11.23
C LEU A 430 -18.18 -5.84 11.95
N GLY A 431 -18.96 -5.17 12.80
CA GLY A 431 -18.64 -3.81 13.23
C GLY A 431 -17.81 -3.65 14.51
N GLY A 432 -17.11 -2.52 14.61
CA GLY A 432 -16.37 -2.12 15.80
C GLY A 432 -14.95 -2.68 15.94
N GLU A 433 -14.20 -2.13 16.91
CA GLU A 433 -12.93 -2.69 17.39
C GLU A 433 -13.06 -4.18 17.75
N HIS A 434 -14.20 -4.57 18.31
CA HIS A 434 -14.52 -5.94 18.73
C HIS A 434 -15.30 -6.77 17.70
N GLY A 435 -15.47 -6.28 16.47
CA GLY A 435 -16.08 -7.04 15.37
C GLY A 435 -15.32 -8.33 15.09
N LYS A 436 -16.06 -9.38 14.71
CA LYS A 436 -15.51 -10.71 14.38
C LYS A 436 -14.87 -10.67 13.00
N ALA A 437 -13.63 -11.10 12.92
CA ALA A 437 -13.01 -11.36 11.63
C ALA A 437 -13.62 -12.62 10.98
N GLY A 438 -13.49 -12.76 9.66
CA GLY A 438 -13.97 -13.94 8.95
C GLY A 438 -13.35 -15.22 9.51
N MET A 439 -14.16 -16.27 9.68
CA MET A 439 -13.72 -17.58 10.14
C MET A 439 -14.45 -18.68 9.35
N GLY A 440 -13.74 -19.33 8.44
CA GLY A 440 -14.25 -20.39 7.58
C GLY A 440 -15.01 -19.85 6.36
N GLU A 441 -14.86 -18.57 6.04
CA GLU A 441 -15.49 -17.92 4.89
C GLU A 441 -14.74 -18.26 3.59
N ILE A 442 -15.49 -18.48 2.52
CA ILE A 442 -14.96 -18.58 1.15
C ILE A 442 -15.44 -17.38 0.34
N SER A 443 -14.50 -16.72 -0.31
CA SER A 443 -14.72 -15.62 -1.25
C SER A 443 -14.40 -16.10 -2.67
N LEU A 444 -15.29 -15.86 -3.63
CA LEU A 444 -15.08 -16.25 -5.04
C LEU A 444 -14.86 -15.00 -5.90
N ASN A 445 -13.66 -14.83 -6.45
CA ASN A 445 -13.36 -13.74 -7.37
C ASN A 445 -13.52 -14.17 -8.82
N LEU A 446 -14.33 -13.40 -9.56
CA LEU A 446 -14.59 -13.58 -10.98
C LEU A 446 -13.67 -12.66 -11.78
N VAL A 447 -12.45 -13.14 -12.04
CA VAL A 447 -11.39 -12.43 -12.77
C VAL A 447 -11.80 -12.22 -14.22
N ASP A 448 -11.62 -10.99 -14.72
CA ASP A 448 -11.90 -10.60 -16.10
C ASP A 448 -13.35 -10.88 -16.52
N LEU A 449 -14.30 -10.80 -15.58
CA LEU A 449 -15.69 -11.11 -15.85
C LEU A 449 -16.27 -10.20 -16.93
N MET A 450 -15.91 -8.91 -16.93
CA MET A 450 -16.36 -7.96 -17.94
C MET A 450 -15.86 -8.32 -19.34
N GLU A 451 -14.59 -8.72 -19.47
CA GLU A 451 -13.99 -9.16 -20.74
C GLU A 451 -14.55 -10.50 -21.20
N PHE A 452 -14.83 -11.41 -20.27
CA PHE A 452 -15.54 -12.64 -20.57
C PHE A 452 -16.92 -12.31 -21.14
N LEU A 453 -17.72 -11.49 -20.45
CA LEU A 453 -19.05 -11.10 -20.89
C LEU A 453 -19.06 -10.22 -22.14
N ASP A 454 -17.90 -9.68 -22.54
CA ASP A 454 -17.78 -8.67 -23.59
C ASP A 454 -18.72 -7.48 -23.32
N LEU A 455 -18.72 -7.02 -22.06
CA LEU A 455 -19.55 -5.91 -21.59
C LEU A 455 -19.22 -4.64 -22.37
N LYS A 456 -20.25 -4.08 -23.00
CA LYS A 456 -20.17 -2.83 -23.77
C LYS A 456 -20.60 -1.65 -22.90
N THR A 457 -20.19 -0.45 -23.30
CA THR A 457 -20.51 0.81 -22.62
C THR A 457 -22.01 1.15 -22.58
N ASP A 458 -22.83 0.50 -23.40
CA ASP A 458 -24.30 0.61 -23.36
C ASP A 458 -24.96 -0.40 -22.40
N GLY A 459 -24.14 -1.16 -21.65
CA GLY A 459 -24.57 -2.20 -20.72
C GLY A 459 -24.91 -3.54 -21.38
N THR A 460 -24.79 -3.66 -22.71
CA THR A 460 -25.02 -4.94 -23.38
C THR A 460 -23.86 -5.92 -23.14
N MET A 461 -24.20 -7.20 -23.02
CA MET A 461 -23.26 -8.30 -22.83
C MET A 461 -23.48 -9.34 -23.94
N ASN A 462 -22.43 -10.10 -24.28
CA ASN A 462 -22.55 -11.23 -25.20
C ASN A 462 -23.58 -12.25 -24.67
N PRO A 463 -24.68 -12.54 -25.40
CA PRO A 463 -25.76 -13.37 -24.88
C PRO A 463 -25.36 -14.80 -24.54
N GLU A 464 -24.49 -15.42 -25.34
CA GLU A 464 -24.05 -16.80 -25.15
C GLU A 464 -23.18 -16.92 -23.89
N ARG A 465 -22.19 -16.03 -23.76
CA ARG A 465 -21.27 -16.02 -22.61
C ARG A 465 -22.00 -15.65 -21.32
N LYS A 466 -22.92 -14.68 -21.39
CA LYS A 466 -23.84 -14.36 -20.29
C LYS A 466 -24.63 -15.60 -19.87
N ALA A 467 -25.30 -16.28 -20.80
CA ALA A 467 -26.06 -17.49 -20.47
C ALA A 467 -25.18 -18.62 -19.91
N ALA A 468 -23.92 -18.73 -20.33
CA ALA A 468 -22.96 -19.68 -19.76
C ALA A 468 -22.61 -19.36 -18.30
N ALA A 469 -22.33 -18.09 -17.98
CA ALA A 469 -22.10 -17.66 -16.61
C ALA A 469 -23.34 -17.88 -15.72
N GLU A 470 -24.53 -17.55 -16.22
CA GLU A 470 -25.79 -17.73 -15.47
C GLU A 470 -26.04 -19.21 -15.14
N ARG A 471 -25.78 -20.13 -16.08
CA ARG A 471 -25.85 -21.58 -15.82
C ARG A 471 -24.82 -22.04 -14.78
N ALA A 472 -23.61 -21.50 -14.83
CA ALA A 472 -22.59 -21.80 -13.82
C ALA A 472 -23.04 -21.35 -12.42
N PHE A 473 -23.56 -20.12 -12.30
CA PHE A 473 -24.06 -19.58 -11.03
C PHE A 473 -25.20 -20.44 -10.46
N GLN A 474 -26.15 -20.85 -11.31
CA GLN A 474 -27.23 -21.75 -10.90
C GLN A 474 -26.70 -23.10 -10.41
N THR A 475 -25.70 -23.64 -11.10
CA THR A 475 -25.08 -24.93 -10.73
C THR A 475 -24.36 -24.82 -9.39
N TRP A 476 -23.57 -23.76 -9.18
CA TRP A 476 -22.90 -23.50 -7.91
C TRP A 476 -23.88 -23.34 -6.76
N LYS A 477 -24.92 -22.52 -6.95
CA LYS A 477 -25.95 -22.31 -5.94
C LYS A 477 -26.77 -23.56 -5.64
N ALA A 478 -26.77 -24.58 -6.47
CA ALA A 478 -27.44 -25.85 -6.18
C ALA A 478 -26.61 -26.76 -5.26
N ASP A 479 -25.33 -26.45 -5.05
CA ASP A 479 -24.43 -27.22 -4.19
C ASP A 479 -24.51 -26.76 -2.73
N GLU A 480 -24.58 -27.72 -1.81
CA GLU A 480 -24.76 -27.46 -0.37
C GLU A 480 -23.51 -26.85 0.28
N ALA A 481 -22.31 -27.29 -0.11
CA ALA A 481 -21.08 -26.72 0.44
C ALA A 481 -20.88 -25.28 -0.05
N PHE A 482 -21.24 -24.99 -1.30
CA PHE A 482 -21.25 -23.64 -1.85
C PHE A 482 -22.18 -22.71 -1.09
N GLN A 483 -23.47 -23.07 -0.96
CA GLN A 483 -24.45 -22.25 -0.22
C GLN A 483 -24.02 -21.97 1.22
N ARG A 484 -23.35 -22.94 1.84
CA ARG A 484 -22.94 -22.87 3.23
C ARG A 484 -21.66 -22.05 3.45
N ARG A 485 -20.69 -22.11 2.55
CA ARG A 485 -19.35 -21.53 2.78
C ARG A 485 -19.03 -20.30 1.96
N VAL A 486 -19.64 -20.13 0.79
CA VAL A 486 -19.35 -18.99 -0.08
C VAL A 486 -20.19 -17.81 0.36
N VAL A 487 -19.55 -16.80 0.95
CA VAL A 487 -20.22 -15.61 1.52
C VAL A 487 -20.02 -14.36 0.68
N ALA A 488 -19.10 -14.39 -0.28
CA ALA A 488 -18.76 -13.23 -1.09
C ALA A 488 -18.47 -13.61 -2.54
N ILE A 489 -19.01 -12.80 -3.45
CA ILE A 489 -18.70 -12.78 -4.88
C ILE A 489 -17.93 -11.50 -5.16
N LEU A 490 -16.72 -11.65 -5.67
CA LEU A 490 -15.84 -10.55 -5.99
C LEU A 490 -15.70 -10.45 -7.50
N THR A 491 -15.47 -9.25 -7.99
CA THR A 491 -15.28 -9.03 -9.42
C THR A 491 -14.23 -7.96 -9.68
N GLU A 492 -13.52 -8.15 -10.79
CA GLU A 492 -12.56 -7.21 -11.34
C GLU A 492 -12.56 -7.27 -12.87
N GLU A 493 -11.95 -6.28 -13.50
CA GLU A 493 -11.57 -6.29 -14.92
C GLU A 493 -10.05 -6.18 -15.02
N GLY A 494 -9.43 -6.85 -15.97
CA GLY A 494 -7.99 -7.05 -15.99
C GLY A 494 -7.19 -5.98 -16.75
N ARG A 495 -7.80 -4.86 -17.18
CA ARG A 495 -7.21 -3.95 -18.19
C ARG A 495 -7.18 -2.46 -17.82
N GLY A 496 -7.84 -2.03 -16.75
CA GLY A 496 -7.99 -0.62 -16.41
C GLY A 496 -8.91 0.14 -17.37
N CYS A 497 -9.70 -0.56 -18.18
CA CYS A 497 -10.42 0.04 -19.32
C CYS A 497 -11.92 0.26 -19.05
N ALA A 498 -12.47 -0.42 -18.05
CA ALA A 498 -13.86 -0.23 -17.67
C ALA A 498 -14.06 1.11 -16.96
N ASN A 499 -15.20 1.75 -17.20
CA ASN A 499 -15.60 2.95 -16.48
C ASN A 499 -16.49 2.58 -15.29
N TYR A 500 -16.74 3.52 -14.37
CA TYR A 500 -17.53 3.27 -13.16
C TYR A 500 -18.96 2.76 -13.41
N ILE A 501 -19.61 3.14 -14.52
CA ILE A 501 -20.95 2.67 -14.90
C ILE A 501 -20.92 1.19 -15.30
N ASP A 502 -19.82 0.72 -15.90
CA ASP A 502 -19.66 -0.69 -16.28
C ASP A 502 -19.65 -1.57 -15.01
N TYR A 503 -18.95 -1.14 -13.96
CA TYR A 503 -18.98 -1.81 -12.65
C TYR A 503 -20.37 -1.80 -12.03
N GLY A 504 -21.05 -0.66 -12.04
CA GLY A 504 -22.42 -0.56 -11.55
C GLY A 504 -23.37 -1.52 -12.28
N THR A 505 -23.28 -1.57 -13.60
CA THR A 505 -24.07 -2.48 -14.46
C THR A 505 -23.79 -3.94 -14.13
N LEU A 506 -22.52 -4.29 -13.92
CA LEU A 506 -22.12 -5.65 -13.58
C LEU A 506 -22.64 -6.06 -12.20
N VAL A 507 -22.52 -5.19 -11.19
CA VAL A 507 -23.01 -5.44 -9.83
C VAL A 507 -24.52 -5.61 -9.81
N GLU A 508 -25.27 -4.76 -10.51
CA GLU A 508 -26.72 -4.90 -10.63
C GLU A 508 -27.11 -6.24 -11.27
N TRP A 509 -26.34 -6.72 -12.25
CA TRP A 509 -26.56 -8.04 -12.85
C TRP A 509 -26.21 -9.18 -11.89
N LEU A 510 -25.06 -9.13 -11.21
CA LEU A 510 -24.65 -10.14 -10.24
C LEU A 510 -25.64 -10.27 -9.08
N ARG A 511 -26.20 -9.13 -8.61
CA ARG A 511 -27.16 -9.11 -7.50
C ARG A 511 -28.46 -9.87 -7.81
N LYS A 512 -28.80 -10.09 -9.09
CA LYS A 512 -29.94 -10.95 -9.50
C LYS A 512 -29.70 -12.43 -9.21
N PHE A 513 -28.45 -12.86 -9.11
CA PHE A 513 -28.07 -14.24 -8.85
C PHE A 513 -27.60 -14.45 -7.41
N PHE A 514 -26.98 -13.44 -6.81
CA PHE A 514 -26.45 -13.48 -5.45
C PHE A 514 -27.11 -12.39 -4.60
N PRO A 515 -28.41 -12.52 -4.25
CA PRO A 515 -29.12 -11.49 -3.50
C PRO A 515 -28.64 -11.41 -2.03
N GLU A 516 -28.76 -10.24 -1.42
CA GLU A 516 -28.38 -10.03 0.00
C GLU A 516 -29.22 -10.91 0.95
N THR A 517 -30.48 -11.21 0.58
CA THR A 517 -31.38 -12.08 1.34
C THR A 517 -30.91 -13.54 1.42
N GLU A 518 -29.94 -13.92 0.59
CA GLU A 518 -29.29 -15.23 0.61
C GLU A 518 -27.87 -15.16 1.18
N HIS A 519 -27.53 -14.07 1.89
CA HIS A 519 -26.25 -13.92 2.59
C HIS A 519 -25.02 -13.91 1.66
N TYR A 520 -25.14 -13.24 0.52
CA TYR A 520 -24.00 -12.98 -0.37
C TYR A 520 -23.58 -11.51 -0.38
N ARG A 521 -22.29 -11.27 -0.21
CA ARG A 521 -21.65 -9.98 -0.41
C ARG A 521 -21.15 -9.83 -1.83
N ILE A 522 -21.19 -8.62 -2.38
CA ILE A 522 -20.56 -8.29 -3.65
C ILE A 522 -19.50 -7.22 -3.42
N LEU A 523 -18.23 -7.54 -3.71
CA LEU A 523 -17.11 -6.61 -3.62
C LEU A 523 -16.49 -6.37 -4.98
N VAL A 524 -16.06 -5.13 -5.24
CA VAL A 524 -15.42 -4.77 -6.51
C VAL A 524 -13.96 -4.38 -6.33
N HIS A 525 -13.15 -4.72 -7.33
CA HIS A 525 -11.79 -4.22 -7.48
C HIS A 525 -11.64 -3.61 -8.86
N ALA A 526 -11.26 -2.34 -8.86
CA ALA A 526 -11.19 -1.58 -10.08
C ALA A 526 -9.76 -1.17 -10.38
N HIS A 527 -9.25 -1.56 -11.55
CA HIS A 527 -7.92 -1.14 -11.99
C HIS A 527 -7.96 0.28 -12.56
N GLY A 528 -6.85 1.01 -12.38
CA GLY A 528 -6.64 2.32 -12.95
C GLY A 528 -6.12 2.23 -14.38
N GLY A 529 -6.85 2.85 -15.30
CA GLY A 529 -6.36 3.17 -16.65
C GLY A 529 -6.52 4.65 -16.99
N SER A 530 -6.78 4.97 -18.26
CA SER A 530 -6.68 6.34 -18.78
C SER A 530 -7.71 7.36 -18.26
N GLY A 531 -8.75 6.91 -17.56
CA GLY A 531 -9.88 7.76 -17.14
C GLY A 531 -9.94 8.13 -15.65
N ASN A 532 -9.04 7.60 -14.81
CA ASN A 532 -9.08 7.76 -13.34
C ASN A 532 -10.48 7.53 -12.72
N THR A 533 -11.14 6.43 -13.11
CA THR A 533 -12.52 6.12 -12.67
C THR A 533 -12.63 5.02 -11.62
N GLN A 534 -11.50 4.42 -11.21
CA GLN A 534 -11.47 3.28 -10.31
C GLN A 534 -12.05 3.56 -8.93
N ASP A 535 -11.81 4.74 -8.36
CA ASP A 535 -12.39 5.11 -7.06
C ASP A 535 -13.89 5.40 -7.18
N ALA A 536 -14.33 6.00 -8.29
CA ALA A 536 -15.75 6.23 -8.58
C ALA A 536 -16.51 4.91 -8.81
N ALA A 537 -15.85 3.91 -9.41
CA ALA A 537 -16.41 2.58 -9.61
C ALA A 537 -16.81 1.91 -8.29
N SER A 538 -16.06 2.18 -7.21
CA SER A 538 -16.37 1.63 -5.88
C SER A 538 -17.69 2.17 -5.33
N VAL A 539 -17.94 3.49 -5.48
CA VAL A 539 -19.19 4.13 -5.02
C VAL A 539 -20.37 3.75 -5.91
N GLU A 540 -20.20 3.77 -7.23
CA GLU A 540 -21.25 3.37 -8.17
C GLU A 540 -21.66 1.91 -7.95
N SER A 541 -20.70 1.02 -7.68
CA SER A 541 -20.98 -0.37 -7.35
C SER A 541 -21.85 -0.50 -6.11
N VAL A 542 -21.56 0.26 -5.04
CA VAL A 542 -22.40 0.28 -3.83
C VAL A 542 -23.82 0.75 -4.14
N LEU A 543 -23.97 1.84 -4.90
CA LEU A 543 -25.28 2.36 -5.34
C LEU A 543 -26.09 1.31 -6.11
N LYS A 544 -25.41 0.42 -6.83
CA LYS A 544 -26.03 -0.67 -7.60
C LYS A 544 -26.19 -1.98 -6.84
N GLY A 545 -25.99 -1.95 -5.53
CA GLY A 545 -26.22 -3.10 -4.64
C GLY A 545 -24.94 -3.82 -4.22
N GLY A 546 -23.76 -3.27 -4.43
CA GLY A 546 -22.49 -3.78 -3.88
C GLY A 546 -22.36 -3.52 -2.37
N ASN A 547 -21.55 -4.31 -1.67
CA ASN A 547 -21.32 -4.19 -0.22
C ASN A 547 -19.99 -3.50 0.12
N GLY A 548 -19.10 -3.36 -0.86
CA GLY A 548 -17.84 -2.66 -0.68
C GLY A 548 -16.80 -3.06 -1.71
N VAL A 549 -15.54 -3.15 -1.27
CA VAL A 549 -14.38 -3.29 -2.15
C VAL A 549 -13.43 -4.37 -1.68
N TRP A 550 -12.64 -4.92 -2.61
CA TRP A 550 -11.37 -5.55 -2.26
C TRP A 550 -10.24 -4.73 -2.88
N ALA A 551 -9.41 -4.12 -2.03
CA ALA A 551 -8.57 -2.99 -2.42
C ALA A 551 -7.40 -2.83 -1.43
N ALA A 552 -6.45 -1.95 -1.77
CA ALA A 552 -5.32 -1.62 -0.91
C ALA A 552 -5.44 -0.16 -0.44
N VAL A 553 -4.80 0.15 0.68
CA VAL A 553 -4.69 1.52 1.19
C VAL A 553 -4.00 2.43 0.17
N ILE A 554 -2.91 1.97 -0.45
CA ILE A 554 -2.21 2.73 -1.51
C ILE A 554 -2.66 2.23 -2.89
N PRO A 555 -2.95 3.11 -3.86
CA PRO A 555 -3.45 2.72 -5.18
C PRO A 555 -2.33 2.27 -6.13
N GLN A 556 -1.05 2.43 -5.77
CA GLN A 556 0.06 2.09 -6.66
C GLN A 556 0.26 0.58 -6.76
N ALA A 557 -0.27 -0.01 -7.82
CA ALA A 557 -0.12 -1.42 -8.16
C ALA A 557 -0.05 -1.62 -9.68
N ALA A 558 -0.50 -2.79 -10.18
CA ALA A 558 -0.42 -3.19 -11.57
C ALA A 558 -1.05 -2.13 -12.48
N GLN A 559 -0.59 -2.10 -13.73
CA GLN A 559 -1.02 -1.10 -14.73
C GLN A 559 -0.72 0.34 -14.26
N GLN A 560 -1.76 1.18 -14.12
CA GLN A 560 -1.64 2.55 -13.60
C GLN A 560 -2.08 2.66 -12.13
N GLY A 561 -2.57 1.57 -11.54
CA GLY A 561 -3.02 1.50 -10.15
C GLY A 561 -4.33 0.72 -10.01
N HIS A 562 -5.00 0.88 -8.86
CA HIS A 562 -6.32 0.35 -8.58
C HIS A 562 -7.08 1.26 -7.59
N ASN A 563 -8.35 0.95 -7.33
CA ASN A 563 -9.16 1.66 -6.34
C ASN A 563 -8.56 1.57 -4.94
N SER A 564 -8.56 2.67 -4.19
CA SER A 564 -7.99 2.70 -2.85
C SER A 564 -9.06 2.43 -1.78
N SER A 565 -8.77 1.52 -0.85
CA SER A 565 -9.59 1.27 0.34
C SER A 565 -9.81 2.55 1.15
N LEU A 566 -8.76 3.38 1.27
CA LEU A 566 -8.83 4.63 2.02
C LEU A 566 -9.69 5.67 1.31
N VAL A 567 -9.63 5.74 -0.02
CA VAL A 567 -10.48 6.65 -0.81
C VAL A 567 -11.94 6.19 -0.81
N PHE A 568 -12.18 4.88 -0.87
CA PHE A 568 -13.53 4.33 -0.73
C PHE A 568 -14.14 4.70 0.63
N LEU A 569 -13.41 4.49 1.73
CA LEU A 569 -13.88 4.84 3.07
C LEU A 569 -14.07 6.35 3.26
N ASP A 570 -13.16 7.19 2.72
CA ASP A 570 -13.33 8.67 2.70
C ASP A 570 -14.60 9.09 1.95
N ASN A 571 -14.88 8.45 0.80
CA ASN A 571 -16.09 8.73 0.04
C ASN A 571 -17.35 8.32 0.81
N MET A 572 -17.37 7.14 1.43
CA MET A 572 -18.49 6.69 2.25
C MET A 572 -18.72 7.62 3.44
N LEU A 573 -17.65 7.99 4.14
CA LEU A 573 -17.70 8.95 5.25
C LEU A 573 -18.24 10.30 4.79
N SER A 574 -17.68 10.86 3.71
CA SER A 574 -18.12 12.13 3.09
C SER A 574 -19.59 12.12 2.65
N LEU A 575 -20.16 10.94 2.46
CA LEU A 575 -21.58 10.72 2.14
C LEU A 575 -22.42 10.44 3.41
N GLY A 576 -21.92 10.77 4.60
CA GLY A 576 -22.63 10.63 5.87
C GLY A 576 -22.73 9.21 6.40
N ASN A 577 -21.89 8.28 5.92
CA ASN A 577 -21.85 6.92 6.45
C ASN A 577 -21.07 6.87 7.76
N LYS A 578 -21.78 6.76 8.87
CA LYS A 578 -21.16 6.71 10.20
C LYS A 578 -20.50 5.38 10.55
N ASN A 579 -20.93 4.29 9.92
CA ASN A 579 -20.37 2.96 10.19
C ASN A 579 -18.87 2.92 9.85
N VAL A 580 -18.40 3.78 8.94
CA VAL A 580 -16.98 3.90 8.61
C VAL A 580 -16.12 4.17 9.84
N LEU A 581 -16.54 5.06 10.74
CA LEU A 581 -15.76 5.41 11.94
C LEU A 581 -15.95 4.41 13.08
N GLU A 582 -17.06 3.68 13.06
CA GLU A 582 -17.30 2.58 14.00
C GLU A 582 -16.39 1.39 13.66
N ASP A 583 -16.22 1.10 12.37
CA ASP A 583 -15.60 -0.14 11.89
C ASP A 583 -14.11 0.01 11.55
N PHE A 584 -13.64 1.23 11.22
CA PHE A 584 -12.27 1.48 10.77
C PHE A 584 -11.59 2.62 11.55
N TRP A 585 -10.32 2.41 11.86
CA TRP A 585 -9.50 3.43 12.51
C TRP A 585 -8.84 4.35 11.49
N LEU A 586 -9.53 5.44 11.14
CA LEU A 586 -9.10 6.35 10.08
C LEU A 586 -8.30 7.57 10.54
N HIS A 587 -8.32 7.91 11.83
CA HIS A 587 -7.68 9.13 12.34
C HIS A 587 -6.16 9.22 12.11
N GLN A 588 -5.52 8.07 11.87
CA GLN A 588 -4.08 7.94 11.62
C GLN A 588 -3.79 7.40 10.21
N ALA A 589 -4.83 7.21 9.38
CA ALA A 589 -4.75 6.52 8.10
C ALA A 589 -3.77 7.17 7.13
N ALA A 590 -3.60 8.50 7.18
CA ALA A 590 -2.65 9.17 6.30
C ALA A 590 -1.23 8.66 6.54
N GLN A 591 -0.74 8.65 7.80
CA GLN A 591 0.61 8.13 8.11
C GLN A 591 0.73 6.63 7.85
N CYS A 592 -0.32 5.85 8.14
CA CYS A 592 -0.35 4.44 7.78
C CYS A 592 -0.10 4.23 6.28
N ALA A 593 -0.80 4.99 5.42
CA ALA A 593 -0.58 4.97 3.98
C ALA A 593 0.83 5.43 3.60
N ARG A 594 1.38 6.48 4.24
CA ARG A 594 2.76 6.94 4.00
C ARG A 594 3.79 5.87 4.33
N HIS A 595 3.62 5.14 5.43
CA HIS A 595 4.52 4.05 5.81
C HIS A 595 4.37 2.83 4.88
N CYS A 596 3.15 2.47 4.46
CA CYS A 596 2.94 1.46 3.44
C CYS A 596 3.63 1.84 2.11
N TYR A 597 3.53 3.10 1.70
CA TYR A 597 4.23 3.63 0.53
C TYR A 597 5.76 3.58 0.72
N TYR A 598 6.24 3.94 1.91
CA TYR A 598 7.68 3.96 2.22
C TYR A 598 8.30 2.57 2.13
N LEU A 599 7.63 1.56 2.70
CA LEU A 599 8.01 0.15 2.58
C LEU A 599 8.08 -0.29 1.11
N ASN A 600 7.13 0.14 0.29
CA ASN A 600 7.02 -0.25 -1.11
C ASN A 600 8.07 0.41 -2.01
N PHE A 601 8.29 1.72 -1.88
CA PHE A 601 9.03 2.51 -2.88
C PHE A 601 10.37 3.05 -2.37
N ASN A 602 10.79 2.69 -1.16
CA ASN A 602 12.02 3.16 -0.54
C ASN A 602 12.14 4.70 -0.57
N THR A 603 11.02 5.42 -0.38
CA THR A 603 10.97 6.88 -0.38
C THR A 603 9.76 7.42 0.38
N HIS A 604 9.94 8.55 1.07
CA HIS A 604 8.85 9.33 1.66
C HIS A 604 8.33 10.43 0.75
N HIS A 605 8.89 10.56 -0.45
CA HIS A 605 8.38 11.47 -1.46
C HIS A 605 7.15 10.85 -2.13
N ILE A 606 5.99 11.11 -1.53
CA ILE A 606 4.69 10.62 -1.97
C ILE A 606 4.19 11.50 -3.12
N PRO A 607 3.57 10.92 -4.16
CA PRO A 607 2.96 11.70 -5.22
C PRO A 607 1.94 12.71 -4.67
N ASP A 608 2.09 13.95 -5.09
CA ASP A 608 1.29 15.09 -4.63
C ASP A 608 -0.22 14.89 -4.83
N ASP A 609 -0.60 14.14 -5.85
CA ASP A 609 -1.97 13.89 -6.31
C ASP A 609 -2.66 12.72 -5.59
N CYS A 610 -1.98 12.01 -4.69
CA CYS A 610 -2.62 10.98 -3.87
C CYS A 610 -3.69 11.64 -2.97
N PRO A 611 -4.98 11.30 -3.14
CA PRO A 611 -6.05 11.84 -2.29
C PRO A 611 -5.78 11.46 -0.83
N ILE A 612 -6.12 12.35 0.10
CA ILE A 612 -6.00 12.19 1.57
C ILE A 612 -4.56 12.28 2.10
N TRP A 613 -3.63 11.49 1.57
CA TRP A 613 -2.30 11.30 2.18
C TRP A 613 -1.14 11.91 1.38
N GLY A 614 -1.39 12.39 0.15
CA GLY A 614 -0.45 13.19 -0.65
C GLY A 614 -0.35 14.66 -0.22
N ALA A 615 0.60 15.39 -0.79
CA ALA A 615 0.91 16.76 -0.37
C ALA A 615 -0.21 17.78 -0.72
N ARG A 616 -0.93 17.60 -1.84
CA ARG A 616 -2.01 18.53 -2.24
C ARG A 616 -3.21 18.49 -1.32
N GLY A 617 -3.47 17.36 -0.66
CA GLY A 617 -4.57 17.25 0.30
C GLY A 617 -4.50 18.27 1.44
N LYS A 618 -3.30 18.80 1.74
CA LYS A 618 -3.04 19.79 2.80
C LYS A 618 -2.91 21.23 2.29
N GLN A 619 -2.90 21.45 0.97
CA GLN A 619 -2.69 22.79 0.44
C GLN A 619 -3.91 23.66 0.69
N LEU A 620 -3.67 24.85 1.25
CA LEU A 620 -4.73 25.84 1.47
C LEU A 620 -5.33 26.26 0.14
N THR A 621 -6.65 26.27 0.09
CA THR A 621 -7.38 26.88 -1.01
C THR A 621 -7.05 28.37 -1.01
N HIS A 622 -6.68 28.91 -2.18
CA HIS A 622 -6.43 30.34 -2.36
C HIS A 622 -7.60 31.16 -1.79
N SER A 623 -7.35 32.34 -1.20
CA SER A 623 -8.38 33.11 -0.47
C SER A 623 -9.63 33.46 -1.29
N ALA A 624 -9.49 33.55 -2.62
CA ALA A 624 -10.62 33.67 -3.56
C ALA A 624 -11.59 32.46 -3.56
N PHE A 625 -11.15 31.33 -3.01
CA PHE A 625 -11.91 30.10 -2.80
C PHE A 625 -12.01 29.77 -1.29
N CYS A 626 -11.75 30.74 -0.40
CA CYS A 626 -12.09 30.58 1.00
C CYS A 626 -13.60 30.32 1.08
N THR A 627 -13.95 29.17 1.64
CA THR A 627 -15.33 28.81 1.96
C THR A 627 -15.97 29.95 2.74
N VAL A 628 -17.08 30.48 2.24
CA VAL A 628 -17.91 31.40 3.02
C VAL A 628 -18.54 30.62 4.18
N THR A 629 -18.97 31.33 5.22
CA THR A 629 -19.68 30.73 6.35
C THR A 629 -20.83 29.84 5.87
N GLY A 630 -20.83 28.57 6.24
CA GLY A 630 -21.78 27.55 5.79
C GLY A 630 -21.26 26.62 4.67
N GLU A 631 -20.06 26.83 4.13
CA GLU A 631 -19.39 25.93 3.17
C GLU A 631 -18.24 25.12 3.79
N GLU A 632 -18.08 25.15 5.12
CA GLU A 632 -17.04 24.41 5.84
C GLU A 632 -17.11 22.90 5.56
N TRP A 633 -18.31 22.37 5.29
CA TRP A 633 -18.55 20.98 4.87
C TRP A 633 -17.84 20.59 3.56
N ARG A 634 -17.39 21.56 2.75
CA ARG A 634 -16.62 21.32 1.50
C ARG A 634 -15.11 21.25 1.74
N ARG A 635 -14.62 21.62 2.92
CA ARG A 635 -13.20 21.49 3.23
C ARG A 635 -12.89 20.01 3.49
N LYS A 636 -12.06 19.42 2.63
CA LYS A 636 -11.37 18.18 2.98
C LYS A 636 -10.45 18.45 4.17
N SER A 637 -10.81 17.95 5.34
CA SER A 637 -9.94 17.98 6.52
C SER A 637 -8.89 16.88 6.36
N SER A 638 -7.85 17.11 5.56
CA SER A 638 -6.70 16.19 5.54
C SER A 638 -6.08 15.99 6.93
N ASP A 639 -6.26 16.96 7.83
CA ASP A 639 -5.89 16.86 9.24
C ASP A 639 -6.68 15.80 10.02
N TYR A 640 -7.89 15.42 9.55
CA TYR A 640 -8.71 14.39 10.20
C TYR A 640 -8.06 13.01 10.14
N TYR A 641 -7.34 12.71 9.06
CA TYR A 641 -6.67 11.44 8.84
C TYR A 641 -5.22 11.42 9.34
N ASP A 642 -4.75 12.51 9.95
CA ASP A 642 -3.36 12.71 10.36
C ASP A 642 -3.26 13.28 11.79
N ILE A 643 -4.02 12.66 12.72
CA ILE A 643 -4.12 13.10 14.11
C ILE A 643 -3.05 12.45 14.96
N TRP A 644 -2.12 13.29 15.41
CA TRP A 644 -0.96 12.92 16.21
C TRP A 644 -0.59 14.03 17.16
N SER A 645 0.06 13.67 18.28
CA SER A 645 0.73 14.62 19.17
C SER A 645 1.81 15.42 18.44
N ASP A 646 2.12 16.62 18.94
CA ASP A 646 3.11 17.50 18.31
C ASP A 646 4.48 16.84 18.19
N ASP A 647 4.91 16.11 19.22
CA ASP A 647 6.17 15.36 19.21
C ASP A 647 6.21 14.33 18.07
N MET A 648 5.09 13.63 17.82
CA MET A 648 4.99 12.67 16.75
C MET A 648 4.96 13.35 15.37
N ARG A 649 4.27 14.49 15.23
CA ARG A 649 4.29 15.28 13.99
C ARG A 649 5.71 15.75 13.65
N VAL A 650 6.47 16.20 14.65
CA VAL A 650 7.89 16.55 14.50
C VAL A 650 8.71 15.34 14.10
N ALA A 651 8.49 14.19 14.73
CA ALA A 651 9.19 12.95 14.37
C ALA A 651 8.90 12.55 12.90
N PHE A 652 7.64 12.61 12.46
CA PHE A 652 7.28 12.30 11.07
C PHE A 652 7.82 13.31 10.05
N ALA A 653 7.99 14.58 10.42
CA ALA A 653 8.64 15.56 9.55
C ALA A 653 10.14 15.24 9.33
N GLN A 654 10.76 14.53 10.27
CA GLN A 654 12.16 14.09 10.16
C GLN A 654 12.31 12.76 9.41
N VAL A 655 11.24 11.97 9.35
CA VAL A 655 11.19 10.72 8.61
C VAL A 655 11.42 11.00 7.11
N GLY A 656 12.35 10.26 6.51
CA GLY A 656 12.82 10.51 5.12
C GLY A 656 13.77 11.70 4.93
N GLN A 657 14.07 12.49 5.97
CA GLN A 657 15.03 13.62 5.90
C GLN A 657 16.48 13.22 6.18
N SER A 658 16.75 11.92 6.37
CA SER A 658 18.08 11.42 6.65
C SER A 658 19.06 11.78 5.52
N LYS A 659 20.34 11.94 5.89
CA LYS A 659 21.41 12.21 4.91
C LYS A 659 21.46 11.12 3.83
N LEU A 660 21.20 9.86 4.23
CA LEU A 660 21.17 8.72 3.33
C LEU A 660 20.00 8.80 2.35
N SER A 661 18.79 9.09 2.83
CA SER A 661 17.60 9.30 1.99
C SER A 661 17.85 10.38 0.92
N LYS A 662 18.38 11.54 1.34
CA LYS A 662 18.72 12.65 0.41
C LYS A 662 19.77 12.25 -0.63
N ALA A 663 20.82 11.55 -0.20
CA ALA A 663 21.86 11.07 -1.11
C ALA A 663 21.31 10.07 -2.14
N ILE A 664 20.38 9.20 -1.75
CA ILE A 664 19.74 8.24 -2.66
C ILE A 664 18.82 8.95 -3.65
N VAL A 665 18.02 9.91 -3.19
CA VAL A 665 17.17 10.73 -4.08
C VAL A 665 18.04 11.44 -5.13
N GLN A 666 19.14 12.06 -4.71
CA GLN A 666 20.10 12.69 -5.61
C GLN A 666 20.70 11.69 -6.61
N LEU A 667 21.17 10.55 -6.12
CA LEU A 667 21.76 9.47 -6.93
C LEU A 667 20.76 8.92 -7.97
N ARG A 668 19.48 8.79 -7.62
CA ARG A 668 18.43 8.40 -8.56
C ARG A 668 18.15 9.48 -9.60
N ALA A 669 18.15 10.75 -9.20
CA ALA A 669 17.95 11.87 -10.11
C ALA A 669 19.10 11.99 -11.14
N GLU A 670 20.33 11.72 -10.72
CA GLU A 670 21.52 11.71 -11.58
C GLU A 670 21.51 10.54 -12.59
N ARG A 671 20.93 9.39 -12.20
CA ARG A 671 20.96 8.16 -13.00
C ARG A 671 20.03 8.15 -14.22
N ARG A 672 19.10 9.11 -14.37
CA ARG A 672 18.22 9.45 -15.54
C ARG A 672 17.66 8.32 -16.44
N ASN A 673 17.77 7.04 -16.08
CA ASN A 673 17.38 5.89 -16.90
C ASN A 673 16.10 5.23 -16.38
N GLN A 674 15.06 6.05 -16.12
CA GLN A 674 13.72 5.51 -15.96
C GLN A 674 13.23 5.12 -17.34
N GLY A 675 13.19 3.82 -17.57
CA GLY A 675 12.63 3.28 -18.79
C GLY A 675 11.11 3.26 -18.77
N SER A 676 10.53 2.82 -19.88
CA SER A 676 9.11 2.60 -20.06
C SER A 676 8.64 1.31 -19.40
N PHE A 677 9.56 0.36 -19.18
CA PHE A 677 9.27 -0.90 -18.50
C PHE A 677 9.68 -0.82 -17.04
N ARG A 678 8.79 -1.26 -16.16
CA ARG A 678 9.06 -1.45 -14.74
C ARG A 678 9.15 -2.93 -14.42
N VAL A 679 10.03 -3.29 -13.50
CA VAL A 679 10.23 -4.67 -13.09
C VAL A 679 9.93 -4.84 -11.61
N SER A 680 8.84 -5.56 -11.32
CA SER A 680 8.64 -6.21 -10.02
C SER A 680 9.17 -7.64 -10.12
N PRO A 681 10.19 -8.04 -9.33
CA PRO A 681 10.79 -9.36 -9.44
C PRO A 681 9.82 -10.52 -9.29
N LEU A 682 8.87 -10.34 -8.37
CA LEU A 682 7.86 -11.33 -8.05
C LEU A 682 6.81 -11.41 -9.18
N VAL A 683 6.41 -10.29 -9.76
CA VAL A 683 5.16 -10.25 -10.55
C VAL A 683 5.40 -10.08 -12.06
N SER A 684 6.45 -9.39 -12.47
CA SER A 684 6.73 -9.14 -13.88
C SER A 684 7.05 -10.44 -14.62
N ASP A 685 6.40 -10.61 -15.77
CA ASP A 685 6.64 -11.72 -16.68
C ASP A 685 8.03 -11.62 -17.36
N LEU A 686 8.42 -12.70 -18.02
CA LEU A 686 9.71 -12.80 -18.70
C LEU A 686 9.85 -11.80 -19.86
N ASP A 687 8.76 -11.40 -20.51
CA ASP A 687 8.78 -10.46 -21.62
C ASP A 687 9.05 -9.03 -21.13
N VAL A 688 8.44 -8.62 -20.01
CA VAL A 688 8.72 -7.35 -19.34
C VAL A 688 10.17 -7.31 -18.88
N TRP A 689 10.67 -8.39 -18.27
CA TRP A 689 12.08 -8.51 -17.88
C TRP A 689 13.03 -8.34 -19.08
N LYS A 690 12.76 -9.04 -20.18
CA LYS A 690 13.55 -8.95 -21.42
C LYS A 690 13.55 -7.52 -21.97
N LYS A 691 12.37 -6.90 -22.10
CA LYS A 691 12.22 -5.52 -22.60
C LYS A 691 12.96 -4.51 -21.71
N ARG A 692 12.87 -4.64 -20.38
CA ARG A 692 13.63 -3.78 -19.44
C ARG A 692 15.13 -3.94 -19.60
N LEU A 693 15.63 -5.18 -19.68
CA LEU A 693 17.06 -5.46 -19.81
C LEU A 693 17.63 -4.92 -21.13
N ASP A 694 16.86 -5.01 -22.21
CA ASP A 694 17.20 -4.42 -23.51
C ASP A 694 17.22 -2.89 -23.45
N GLU A 695 16.19 -2.28 -22.85
CA GLU A 695 16.07 -0.83 -22.67
C GLU A 695 17.22 -0.26 -21.81
N ALA A 696 17.57 -0.94 -20.72
CA ALA A 696 18.69 -0.60 -19.86
C ALA A 696 20.07 -0.90 -20.49
N ARG A 697 20.11 -1.47 -21.71
CA ARG A 697 21.31 -1.88 -22.44
C ARG A 697 22.23 -2.79 -21.62
N VAL A 698 21.61 -3.73 -20.91
CA VAL A 698 22.31 -4.66 -20.01
C VAL A 698 22.89 -5.85 -20.78
N LEU A 699 22.16 -6.34 -21.79
CA LEU A 699 22.51 -7.53 -22.56
C LEU A 699 23.23 -7.21 -23.89
N GLN A 700 24.25 -8.01 -24.19
CA GLN A 700 25.05 -7.97 -25.42
C GLN A 700 24.56 -9.00 -26.45
N GLY A 701 24.88 -8.80 -27.74
CA GLY A 701 24.44 -9.59 -28.90
C GLY A 701 23.83 -10.97 -28.62
N ARG A 702 24.67 -11.99 -28.37
CA ARG A 702 24.23 -13.39 -28.15
C ARG A 702 23.43 -13.58 -26.85
N GLU A 703 23.63 -12.74 -25.84
CA GLU A 703 22.91 -12.81 -24.56
C GLU A 703 21.41 -12.50 -24.73
N ARG A 704 21.05 -11.65 -25.70
CA ARG A 704 19.65 -11.31 -26.00
C ARG A 704 18.85 -12.47 -26.60
N ALA A 705 19.54 -13.40 -27.26
CA ALA A 705 18.93 -14.55 -27.89
C ALA A 705 18.77 -15.76 -26.94
N GLY A 706 19.46 -15.76 -25.80
CA GLY A 706 19.42 -16.85 -24.82
C GLY A 706 18.61 -16.54 -23.56
N ASP A 707 18.66 -17.45 -22.59
CA ASP A 707 17.92 -17.38 -21.32
C ASP A 707 18.60 -16.50 -20.25
N PHE A 708 19.33 -15.47 -20.66
CA PHE A 708 20.08 -14.61 -19.72
C PHE A 708 19.17 -13.89 -18.72
N TYR A 709 18.02 -13.42 -19.21
CA TYR A 709 17.02 -12.72 -18.40
C TYR A 709 16.38 -13.62 -17.33
N LYS A 710 16.23 -14.94 -17.58
CA LYS A 710 15.72 -15.90 -16.57
C LYS A 710 16.66 -16.04 -15.38
N GLN A 711 17.96 -16.08 -15.65
CA GLN A 711 18.99 -16.20 -14.61
C GLN A 711 19.14 -14.90 -13.83
N ILE A 712 19.09 -13.74 -14.49
CA ILE A 712 19.05 -12.42 -13.81
C ILE A 712 17.82 -12.33 -12.90
N ARG A 713 16.64 -12.73 -13.38
CA ARG A 713 15.40 -12.76 -12.58
C ARG A 713 15.54 -13.68 -11.36
N SER A 714 16.18 -14.84 -11.52
CA SER A 714 16.43 -15.79 -10.42
C SER A 714 17.31 -15.16 -9.32
N LEU A 715 18.35 -14.40 -9.70
CA LEU A 715 19.15 -13.64 -8.75
C LEU A 715 18.35 -12.53 -8.04
N ALA A 716 17.53 -11.79 -8.79
CA ALA A 716 16.67 -10.74 -8.23
C ALA A 716 15.68 -11.31 -7.19
N PHE A 717 15.11 -12.47 -7.50
CA PHE A 717 14.21 -13.18 -6.60
C PHE A 717 14.93 -13.67 -5.34
N ALA A 718 16.15 -14.21 -5.48
CA ALA A 718 16.96 -14.61 -4.33
C ALA A 718 17.26 -13.43 -3.40
N LEU A 719 17.60 -12.25 -3.94
CA LEU A 719 17.81 -11.03 -3.14
C LEU A 719 16.55 -10.65 -2.35
N MET A 720 15.40 -10.63 -3.03
CA MET A 720 14.10 -10.34 -2.42
C MET A 720 13.76 -11.33 -1.29
N ASN A 721 13.94 -12.63 -1.54
CA ASN A 721 13.75 -13.68 -0.53
C ASN A 721 14.78 -13.63 0.61
N ALA A 722 15.91 -12.96 0.43
CA ALA A 722 16.93 -12.79 1.47
C ALA A 722 16.75 -11.50 2.28
N ASN A 723 15.63 -10.78 2.08
CA ASN A 723 15.37 -9.46 2.65
C ASN A 723 16.41 -8.38 2.23
N ILE A 724 17.05 -8.55 1.06
CA ILE A 724 18.02 -7.60 0.52
C ILE A 724 17.34 -6.70 -0.52
N ARG A 725 17.34 -5.39 -0.28
CA ARG A 725 16.65 -4.41 -1.14
C ARG A 725 17.55 -3.94 -2.29
N ALA A 726 17.07 -4.11 -3.51
CA ALA A 726 17.72 -3.59 -4.72
C ALA A 726 16.68 -3.00 -5.68
N ASN A 727 17.02 -1.89 -6.36
CA ASN A 727 16.13 -1.26 -7.32
C ASN A 727 16.30 -1.91 -8.71
N PHE A 728 15.35 -2.75 -9.12
CA PHE A 728 15.39 -3.48 -10.40
C PHE A 728 14.96 -2.64 -11.60
N ASP A 729 14.46 -1.43 -11.37
CA ASP A 729 14.33 -0.43 -12.43
C ASP A 729 15.66 0.25 -12.74
N GLU A 730 16.71 0.11 -11.92
CA GLU A 730 17.99 0.78 -12.20
C GLU A 730 18.91 -0.04 -13.10
N ALA A 731 19.39 0.57 -14.18
CA ALA A 731 20.33 -0.04 -15.11
C ALA A 731 21.62 -0.50 -14.42
N HIS A 732 22.06 0.19 -13.36
CA HIS A 732 23.23 -0.21 -12.58
C HIS A 732 23.01 -1.55 -11.88
N THR A 733 21.92 -1.69 -11.12
CA THR A 733 21.52 -2.95 -10.46
C THR A 733 21.46 -4.10 -11.47
N LEU A 734 20.79 -3.88 -12.60
CA LEU A 734 20.63 -4.90 -13.63
C LEU A 734 21.98 -5.31 -14.27
N LYS A 735 22.91 -4.38 -14.44
CA LYS A 735 24.28 -4.67 -14.93
C LYS A 735 25.07 -5.52 -13.94
N GLU A 736 24.95 -5.26 -12.64
CA GLU A 736 25.61 -6.09 -11.62
C GLU A 736 25.06 -7.51 -11.61
N LEU A 737 23.73 -7.69 -11.66
CA LEU A 737 23.13 -9.01 -11.79
C LEU A 737 23.58 -9.73 -13.07
N ALA A 738 23.62 -9.02 -14.20
CA ALA A 738 24.10 -9.58 -15.46
C ALA A 738 25.59 -9.96 -15.40
N ARG A 739 26.43 -9.17 -14.72
CA ARG A 739 27.84 -9.51 -14.49
C ARG A 739 27.96 -10.83 -13.73
N ILE A 740 27.22 -11.01 -12.64
CA ILE A 740 27.23 -12.26 -11.85
C ILE A 740 26.87 -13.47 -12.73
N VAL A 741 25.83 -13.34 -13.57
CA VAL A 741 25.44 -14.41 -14.51
C VAL A 741 26.55 -14.68 -15.53
N ARG A 742 27.23 -13.65 -16.06
CA ARG A 742 28.36 -13.83 -16.99
C ARG A 742 29.51 -14.59 -16.33
N ASP A 743 29.91 -14.17 -15.14
CA ASP A 743 31.03 -14.75 -14.41
C ASP A 743 30.79 -16.24 -14.13
N ARG A 744 29.57 -16.60 -13.70
CA ARG A 744 29.17 -18.00 -13.50
C ARG A 744 29.19 -18.82 -14.81
N LYS A 745 28.66 -18.26 -15.90
CA LYS A 745 28.71 -18.94 -17.22
C LYS A 745 30.14 -19.14 -17.72
N GLN A 746 31.05 -18.20 -17.46
CA GLN A 746 32.48 -18.35 -17.78
C GLN A 746 33.11 -19.50 -16.98
N ARG A 747 32.72 -19.68 -15.71
CA ARG A 747 33.12 -20.82 -14.87
C ARG A 747 32.36 -22.12 -15.18
N LYS A 748 31.45 -22.11 -16.15
CA LYS A 748 30.56 -23.23 -16.51
C LYS A 748 29.70 -23.73 -15.35
N GLU A 749 29.40 -22.85 -14.39
CA GLU A 749 28.49 -23.13 -13.29
C GLU A 749 27.04 -22.97 -13.77
N HIS A 750 26.21 -23.95 -13.47
CA HIS A 750 24.77 -23.81 -13.68
C HIS A 750 24.22 -22.79 -12.67
N VAL A 751 23.36 -21.90 -13.17
CA VAL A 751 22.51 -21.06 -12.31
C VAL A 751 21.16 -21.73 -12.29
N PRO A 752 20.74 -22.34 -11.16
CA PRO A 752 19.40 -22.86 -11.02
C PRO A 752 18.38 -21.83 -11.47
N GLU A 753 17.58 -22.18 -12.46
CA GLU A 753 16.42 -21.38 -12.82
C GLU A 753 15.35 -21.61 -11.76
N ILE A 754 14.70 -20.55 -11.31
CA ILE A 754 13.50 -20.68 -10.50
C ILE A 754 12.37 -21.10 -11.44
N THR A 755 12.25 -22.42 -11.61
CA THR A 755 11.18 -23.06 -12.37
C THR A 755 9.85 -22.85 -11.66
N ASN A 756 8.74 -22.84 -12.40
CA ASN A 756 7.37 -22.65 -11.89
C ASN A 756 7.02 -21.22 -11.47
N TYR A 757 7.89 -20.25 -11.76
CA TYR A 757 7.72 -18.85 -11.41
C TYR A 757 7.11 -17.99 -12.53
N GLU A 758 6.46 -18.63 -13.50
CA GLU A 758 5.62 -17.91 -14.46
C GLU A 758 4.28 -17.74 -13.79
N LYS A 759 4.05 -16.57 -13.15
CA LYS A 759 2.68 -16.07 -12.96
C LYS A 759 2.09 -16.07 -14.36
N ALA A 760 1.34 -17.13 -14.66
CA ALA A 760 1.16 -17.59 -16.02
C ALA A 760 0.72 -16.44 -16.92
N LYS A 761 1.46 -16.22 -18.02
CA LYS A 761 1.35 -15.08 -18.96
C LYS A 761 0.00 -14.37 -18.86
N GLN A 762 -0.08 -13.39 -17.96
CA GLN A 762 -1.35 -12.73 -17.65
C GLN A 762 -1.76 -11.88 -18.86
N HIS A 763 -2.92 -12.22 -19.43
CA HIS A 763 -3.88 -11.33 -20.08
C HIS A 763 -3.42 -10.43 -21.24
N GLN A 764 -2.23 -10.61 -21.81
CA GLN A 764 -2.01 -10.20 -23.19
C GLN A 764 -2.71 -11.22 -24.07
N GLY A 765 -4.04 -11.07 -24.19
CA GLY A 765 -4.80 -11.78 -25.21
C GLY A 765 -3.98 -11.73 -26.49
N GLN A 766 -3.75 -12.88 -27.11
CA GLN A 766 -3.08 -12.89 -28.40
C GLN A 766 -3.84 -11.87 -29.27
N PHE A 767 -3.14 -10.83 -29.72
CA PHE A 767 -3.60 -10.08 -30.87
C PHE A 767 -3.55 -11.09 -32.02
N GLU A 768 -4.64 -11.85 -32.19
CA GLU A 768 -4.88 -12.61 -33.42
C GLU A 768 -5.10 -11.64 -34.58
#